data_AF-A0A0C9MCA9-F1
#
_entry.id   AF-A0A0C9MCA9-F1
#
_cell.length_a   1.000
_cell.length_b   1.000
_cell.length_c   1.000
_cell.angle_alpha   90.00
_cell.angle_beta   90.00
_cell.angle_gamma   90.00
#
_symmetry.space_group_name_H-M   'P 1'
#
loop_
_entity.id
_entity.type
_entity.pdbx_description
1 polymer ?
#
loop_
_entity_poly.entity_id
_entity_poly.type
_entity_poly.pdbx_seq_one_letter_code
_entity_poly.pdbx_strand_id
1 'polypeptide(L)'
;MDTSSASRPKPVKPLVNDFDLDVVDEALLHPEKPEYVDHFGFTVQVKSDHESDTSDSDEDEFEDAASTKNSSRNSSALSVSSPNKSHHHIDTIPSVTQQDVNETMTHKRSITTDSTDNADTLSTDLNILNNNTEDWQMISSIEKLGSHTTTASTPDNDNRPVHSPTPSTTSYYDLLLSKFSRSGYHNSSKQVQLQEETSHNLEQLKEQSSRGDTDWEFWSSVISDFERVNRTEHSKFRTLISIGIPPQLRGKLWRIFSNSETDSDLVENEYRELLDQTSPHEKLIRRDLPRTFPTLPYFKDKDGEGQEMLFNVIKAYSLFDEHVGYCQGLHFVVGVLLLHMPDEAAFCVLLKLMGHYELRGHFTPQMEKLHEHMYQFDQLLLQHLPQVHRHLDAQGVVPTMYASQWFMTLFAYRCPLELVYRVFDLLFVEGSNIILNFALALMKKNQQVILSLEFESLLEFFSGSIFDAYKDDAYDFVQDAYSFDIPSRQLAKLSKQYQTEAAKEAKMQSIEDSIRRENIELQEQIKKLKISYKTLEKEHQDIAQQVISSKMSMASLDAENQQLKHELAVMKAEMVKIKNCMDDERQRQFDELAQHNAHLVDTNSLLEDRLSELEAVLIDMKLKYAESENDYELMKQKLHEAQKLSSMRH
;
A
#
# COMPACT_ATOMS: atom_id res chain seq x y z
N MET A 1 13.26 5.81 60.04
CA MET A 1 12.60 7.11 60.07
C MET A 1 13.56 8.17 59.55
N ASP A 2 13.55 8.55 58.27
CA ASP A 2 12.83 8.01 57.11
C ASP A 2 13.65 8.15 55.82
N THR A 3 13.30 7.39 54.79
CA THR A 3 14.06 7.25 53.55
C THR A 3 13.69 8.31 52.50
N SER A 4 14.68 9.02 51.94
CA SER A 4 14.47 9.94 50.82
C SER A 4 14.31 9.18 49.49
N SER A 5 13.09 9.04 49.00
CA SER A 5 12.80 8.53 47.66
C SER A 5 12.75 9.68 46.64
N ALA A 6 13.75 9.78 45.77
CA ALA A 6 13.75 10.74 44.67
C ALA A 6 12.69 10.34 43.62
N SER A 7 11.71 11.22 43.37
CA SER A 7 10.67 10.97 42.37
C SER A 7 11.25 11.17 40.96
N ARG A 8 11.20 10.12 40.14
CA ARG A 8 11.64 10.14 38.74
C ARG A 8 10.56 10.80 37.88
N PRO A 9 10.88 11.75 36.97
CA PRO A 9 9.88 12.29 36.07
C PRO A 9 9.28 11.16 35.22
N LYS A 10 7.95 11.17 35.06
CA LYS A 10 7.26 10.22 34.17
C LYS A 10 7.69 10.51 32.72
N PRO A 11 7.85 9.49 31.87
CA PRO A 11 8.06 9.72 30.45
C PRO A 11 6.80 10.40 29.87
N VAL A 12 7.01 11.50 29.16
CA VAL A 12 5.99 12.09 28.29
C VAL A 12 5.74 11.07 27.18
N LYS A 13 4.48 10.65 26.99
CA LYS A 13 4.11 9.90 25.78
C LYS A 13 4.36 10.81 24.58
N PRO A 14 4.92 10.33 23.45
CA PRO A 14 4.82 11.09 22.22
C PRO A 14 3.33 11.33 21.93
N LEU A 15 3.00 12.56 21.51
CA LEU A 15 1.77 12.79 20.78
C LEU A 15 1.93 12.02 19.47
N VAL A 16 1.10 10.99 19.30
CA VAL A 16 0.83 10.47 17.96
C VAL A 16 -0.07 11.51 17.33
N ASN A 17 0.36 12.10 16.22
CA ASN A 17 -0.59 12.74 15.32
C ASN A 17 -1.35 11.58 14.68
N ASP A 18 -2.55 11.30 15.16
CA ASP A 18 -3.48 10.40 14.50
C ASP A 18 -3.93 11.12 13.21
N PHE A 19 -3.15 10.92 12.14
CA PHE A 19 -3.46 11.41 10.80
C PHE A 19 -4.67 10.67 10.23
N ASP A 20 -5.35 11.31 9.28
CA ASP A 20 -6.71 11.01 8.80
C ASP A 20 -6.85 9.66 8.05
N LEU A 21 -6.66 8.56 8.77
CA LEU A 21 -6.85 7.18 8.31
C LEU A 21 -8.30 6.73 8.52
N ASP A 22 -8.97 7.23 9.55
CA ASP A 22 -10.31 6.76 9.98
C ASP A 22 -11.35 6.87 8.86
N VAL A 23 -11.33 7.92 8.03
CA VAL A 23 -12.26 8.08 6.90
C VAL A 23 -12.05 6.99 5.83
N VAL A 24 -10.80 6.63 5.55
CA VAL A 24 -10.43 5.65 4.52
C VAL A 24 -10.64 4.22 5.03
N ASP A 25 -10.26 3.95 6.28
CA ASP A 25 -10.49 2.65 6.90
C ASP A 25 -12.00 2.43 7.19
N GLU A 26 -12.77 3.47 7.56
CA GLU A 26 -14.24 3.35 7.65
C GLU A 26 -14.87 3.08 6.28
N ALA A 27 -14.41 3.73 5.20
CA ALA A 27 -14.87 3.44 3.85
C ALA A 27 -14.52 2.03 3.36
N LEU A 28 -13.41 1.45 3.84
CA LEU A 28 -13.04 0.05 3.59
C LEU A 28 -13.82 -0.95 4.47
N LEU A 29 -14.26 -0.54 5.66
CA LEU A 29 -15.02 -1.37 6.61
C LEU A 29 -16.54 -1.34 6.38
N HIS A 30 -17.09 -0.23 5.89
CA HIS A 30 -18.53 0.03 5.82
C HIS A 30 -19.01 0.57 4.44
N PRO A 31 -18.61 -0.05 3.30
CA PRO A 31 -18.88 0.47 1.94
C PRO A 31 -20.36 0.66 1.57
N GLU A 32 -21.29 0.17 2.39
CA GLU A 32 -22.73 0.42 2.31
C GLU A 32 -23.12 1.88 2.65
N LYS A 33 -22.24 2.66 3.30
CA LYS A 33 -22.50 4.09 3.58
C LYS A 33 -22.35 4.92 2.29
N PRO A 34 -23.34 5.79 1.96
CA PRO A 34 -23.25 6.65 0.78
C PRO A 34 -22.29 7.84 0.95
N GLU A 35 -22.06 8.26 2.20
CA GLU A 35 -21.27 9.45 2.55
C GLU A 35 -20.42 9.19 3.79
N TYR A 36 -19.20 9.72 3.75
CA TYR A 36 -18.24 9.79 4.86
C TYR A 36 -17.86 11.26 5.05
N VAL A 37 -17.54 11.68 6.27
CA VAL A 37 -17.20 13.07 6.58
C VAL A 37 -15.85 13.10 7.28
N ASP A 38 -14.92 13.90 6.76
CA ASP A 38 -13.58 14.03 7.35
C ASP A 38 -13.56 14.94 8.59
N HIS A 39 -12.43 14.99 9.29
CA HIS A 39 -12.27 15.81 10.50
C HIS A 39 -12.32 17.33 10.22
N PHE A 40 -12.34 17.74 8.95
CA PHE A 40 -12.46 19.13 8.50
C PHE A 40 -13.89 19.47 8.02
N GLY A 41 -14.81 18.50 8.04
CA GLY A 41 -16.22 18.67 7.67
C GLY A 41 -16.51 18.55 6.16
N PHE A 42 -15.61 17.98 5.36
CA PHE A 42 -15.87 17.70 3.95
C PHE A 42 -16.48 16.31 3.75
N THR A 43 -17.52 16.24 2.93
CA THR A 43 -18.19 14.98 2.57
C THR A 43 -17.49 14.29 1.41
N VAL A 44 -17.08 13.05 1.61
CA VAL A 44 -16.53 12.14 0.60
C VAL A 44 -17.60 11.12 0.20
N GLN A 45 -17.88 11.03 -1.10
CA GLN A 45 -18.79 10.03 -1.69
C GLN A 45 -17.98 8.97 -2.43
N VAL A 46 -18.15 7.70 -2.06
CA VAL A 46 -17.52 6.57 -2.75
C VAL A 46 -18.38 6.18 -3.95
N LYS A 47 -17.85 6.37 -5.17
CA LYS A 47 -18.50 5.87 -6.37
C LYS A 47 -18.28 4.36 -6.53
N SER A 48 -19.36 3.59 -6.47
CA SER A 48 -19.40 2.23 -6.99
C SER A 48 -19.68 2.24 -8.50
N ASP A 49 -18.77 1.73 -9.32
CA ASP A 49 -18.87 1.68 -10.78
C ASP A 49 -19.87 0.61 -11.29
N HIS A 50 -21.14 0.67 -10.84
CA HIS A 50 -22.18 -0.33 -11.14
C HIS A 50 -23.60 0.23 -11.32
N GLU A 51 -23.73 1.35 -12.03
CA GLU A 51 -24.99 1.72 -12.70
C GLU A 51 -24.77 1.83 -14.21
N SER A 52 -25.58 1.10 -14.99
CA SER A 52 -25.54 1.05 -16.45
C SER A 52 -26.86 1.54 -17.03
N ASP A 53 -26.82 2.30 -18.12
CA ASP A 53 -27.98 2.94 -18.76
C ASP A 53 -29.18 1.98 -19.00
N THR A 54 -30.32 2.24 -18.36
CA THR A 54 -31.65 1.84 -18.85
C THR A 54 -32.73 2.87 -18.55
N SER A 55 -32.97 3.78 -19.51
CA SER A 55 -34.25 4.37 -19.95
C SER A 55 -35.31 4.85 -18.93
N ASP A 56 -35.75 6.09 -19.15
CA ASP A 56 -36.94 6.69 -18.53
C ASP A 56 -38.23 5.86 -18.70
N SER A 57 -39.14 5.96 -17.72
CA SER A 57 -40.60 5.80 -17.86
C SER A 57 -41.29 6.39 -16.63
N ASP A 58 -41.97 7.53 -16.80
CA ASP A 58 -42.81 8.12 -15.75
C ASP A 58 -44.10 7.30 -15.53
N GLU A 59 -44.52 7.10 -14.28
CA GLU A 59 -45.95 7.02 -13.92
C GLU A 59 -46.13 7.22 -12.39
N ASP A 60 -46.91 8.24 -12.01
CA ASP A 60 -47.35 8.48 -10.63
C ASP A 60 -48.53 7.55 -10.26
N GLU A 61 -48.56 7.02 -9.03
CA GLU A 61 -49.65 7.26 -8.04
C GLU A 61 -49.60 6.31 -6.81
N PHE A 62 -49.63 6.92 -5.62
CA PHE A 62 -50.21 6.49 -4.32
C PHE A 62 -50.30 5.00 -3.88
N GLU A 63 -49.77 4.72 -2.69
CA GLU A 63 -50.24 3.64 -1.81
C GLU A 63 -51.63 3.95 -1.22
N ASP A 64 -52.50 2.94 -1.04
CA ASP A 64 -53.08 2.63 0.29
C ASP A 64 -53.68 1.20 0.40
N ALA A 65 -54.04 0.83 1.63
CA ALA A 65 -54.20 -0.49 2.22
C ALA A 65 -55.34 -1.45 1.76
N ALA A 66 -55.20 -2.70 2.26
CA ALA A 66 -56.26 -3.56 2.85
C ALA A 66 -56.73 -4.86 2.14
N SER A 67 -56.07 -5.98 2.50
CA SER A 67 -56.68 -7.17 3.13
C SER A 67 -57.78 -8.04 2.44
N THR A 68 -57.64 -9.38 2.65
CA THR A 68 -58.72 -10.38 2.96
C THR A 68 -59.06 -11.51 1.94
N LYS A 69 -58.35 -12.65 2.09
CA LYS A 69 -58.84 -14.07 2.04
C LYS A 69 -59.33 -14.78 0.75
N ASN A 70 -59.05 -16.10 0.76
CA ASN A 70 -59.76 -17.25 0.15
C ASN A 70 -59.62 -17.53 -1.37
N SER A 71 -59.64 -18.80 -1.85
CA SER A 71 -59.36 -20.10 -1.19
C SER A 71 -59.30 -21.32 -2.15
N SER A 72 -58.48 -22.31 -1.79
CA SER A 72 -58.70 -23.78 -1.92
C SER A 72 -58.31 -24.55 -3.21
N ARG A 73 -57.80 -25.78 -2.94
CA ARG A 73 -57.82 -27.03 -3.77
C ARG A 73 -56.88 -27.09 -5.01
N ASN A 74 -56.34 -28.25 -5.41
CA ASN A 74 -56.57 -29.66 -4.99
C ASN A 74 -55.34 -30.60 -5.20
N SER A 75 -55.28 -31.71 -4.45
CA SER A 75 -54.63 -33.04 -4.69
C SER A 75 -53.62 -33.25 -5.87
N SER A 76 -52.52 -34.01 -5.72
CA SER A 76 -52.51 -35.50 -5.55
C SER A 76 -51.12 -36.14 -5.29
N ALA A 77 -51.10 -37.41 -4.82
CA ALA A 77 -50.07 -38.48 -4.99
C ALA A 77 -48.63 -38.29 -4.39
N LEU A 78 -48.22 -39.05 -3.35
CA LEU A 78 -47.56 -40.40 -3.35
C LEU A 78 -46.07 -40.39 -3.78
N SER A 79 -45.07 -40.40 -2.85
CA SER A 79 -44.45 -41.57 -2.16
C SER A 79 -43.53 -42.44 -3.04
N VAL A 80 -42.32 -42.93 -2.70
CA VAL A 80 -41.32 -42.80 -1.61
C VAL A 80 -40.22 -43.88 -1.91
N SER A 81 -39.00 -43.75 -1.35
CA SER A 81 -37.96 -44.81 -1.17
C SER A 81 -37.03 -45.25 -2.34
N SER A 82 -35.83 -45.70 -1.91
CA SER A 82 -34.71 -46.34 -2.65
C SER A 82 -34.54 -47.79 -2.10
N PRO A 83 -33.41 -48.55 -2.22
CA PRO A 83 -32.20 -48.46 -3.08
C PRO A 83 -31.78 -49.84 -3.71
N ASN A 84 -30.58 -49.89 -4.32
CA ASN A 84 -29.66 -51.04 -4.51
C ASN A 84 -30.11 -52.39 -5.10
N LYS A 85 -29.37 -52.86 -6.12
CA LYS A 85 -28.83 -54.25 -6.18
C LYS A 85 -27.64 -54.41 -7.14
N SER A 86 -26.88 -55.49 -6.95
CA SER A 86 -25.62 -55.84 -7.61
C SER A 86 -25.72 -57.10 -8.48
N HIS A 87 -24.83 -57.29 -9.46
CA HIS A 87 -23.96 -58.48 -9.56
C HIS A 87 -22.92 -58.41 -10.72
N HIS A 88 -22.08 -59.46 -10.78
CA HIS A 88 -20.98 -59.74 -11.70
C HIS A 88 -21.45 -59.91 -13.19
N HIS A 89 -20.61 -60.16 -14.22
CA HIS A 89 -19.40 -61.00 -14.24
C HIS A 89 -18.54 -60.88 -15.54
N ILE A 90 -17.21 -61.05 -15.37
CA ILE A 90 -16.31 -61.89 -16.20
C ILE A 90 -15.74 -61.39 -17.56
N ASP A 91 -14.43 -61.64 -17.71
CA ASP A 91 -13.61 -62.02 -18.89
C ASP A 91 -13.27 -61.13 -20.12
N THR A 92 -11.97 -60.79 -20.16
CA THR A 92 -10.96 -61.29 -21.14
C THR A 92 -10.51 -60.42 -22.33
N ILE A 93 -9.24 -60.65 -22.69
CA ILE A 93 -8.32 -59.83 -23.50
C ILE A 93 -8.04 -60.51 -24.86
N PRO A 94 -7.77 -59.74 -25.93
CA PRO A 94 -6.57 -59.94 -26.76
C PRO A 94 -5.65 -58.69 -26.73
N SER A 95 -4.30 -58.75 -26.69
CA SER A 95 -3.33 -59.48 -27.53
C SER A 95 -3.31 -59.00 -28.99
N VAL A 96 -2.18 -58.72 -29.66
CA VAL A 96 -0.75 -58.63 -29.27
C VAL A 96 -0.02 -57.76 -30.35
N THR A 97 1.22 -57.25 -30.26
CA THR A 97 2.51 -57.92 -30.59
C THR A 97 3.68 -56.90 -30.54
N GLN A 98 4.87 -57.30 -30.03
CA GLN A 98 6.28 -57.01 -30.47
C GLN A 98 6.76 -55.56 -30.82
N GLN A 99 8.05 -55.20 -30.70
CA GLN A 99 9.33 -55.88 -30.36
C GLN A 99 10.00 -55.12 -29.16
N ASP A 100 10.74 -55.70 -28.21
CA ASP A 100 12.01 -56.48 -28.26
C ASP A 100 13.24 -55.62 -28.70
N VAL A 101 14.43 -55.64 -28.06
CA VAL A 101 14.91 -56.42 -26.89
C VAL A 101 16.13 -55.77 -26.17
N ASN A 102 16.33 -56.15 -24.90
CA ASN A 102 17.55 -56.36 -24.05
C ASN A 102 18.98 -56.08 -24.62
N GLU A 103 20.07 -55.86 -23.84
CA GLU A 103 20.35 -55.85 -22.38
C GLU A 103 21.59 -54.93 -22.04
N THR A 104 22.46 -55.03 -21.01
CA THR A 104 22.89 -56.06 -20.02
C THR A 104 23.47 -55.42 -18.73
N MET A 105 23.64 -56.19 -17.64
CA MET A 105 24.28 -55.78 -16.37
C MET A 105 25.83 -55.79 -16.36
N THR A 106 26.44 -55.20 -15.32
CA THR A 106 27.38 -55.95 -14.42
C THR A 106 27.51 -55.30 -13.02
N HIS A 107 27.92 -56.08 -12.01
CA HIS A 107 28.01 -55.68 -10.58
C HIS A 107 29.45 -55.56 -10.05
N LYS A 108 29.71 -54.77 -8.98
CA LYS A 108 29.95 -55.28 -7.60
C LYS A 108 30.26 -54.24 -6.50
N ARG A 109 29.95 -54.66 -5.26
CA ARG A 109 30.30 -54.08 -3.93
C ARG A 109 31.83 -53.94 -3.69
N SER A 110 32.26 -52.97 -2.87
CA SER A 110 32.57 -53.19 -1.44
C SER A 110 33.07 -51.94 -0.68
N ILE A 111 33.14 -52.04 0.66
CA ILE A 111 33.57 -51.00 1.62
C ILE A 111 34.90 -51.44 2.27
N THR A 112 35.84 -50.51 2.51
CA THR A 112 36.86 -50.60 3.58
C THR A 112 37.41 -49.22 3.95
N THR A 113 38.19 -49.14 5.04
CA THR A 113 38.61 -47.92 5.76
C THR A 113 40.12 -47.66 5.70
N ASP A 114 40.52 -46.39 5.56
CA ASP A 114 41.57 -45.66 6.33
C ASP A 114 41.76 -44.26 5.68
N SER A 115 41.91 -43.13 6.37
CA SER A 115 42.84 -42.68 7.44
C SER A 115 44.11 -41.99 6.88
N THR A 116 44.40 -40.81 7.44
CA THR A 116 45.59 -39.93 7.26
C THR A 116 45.85 -39.25 5.89
N ASP A 117 46.01 -37.93 6.00
CA ASP A 117 46.97 -37.05 5.34
C ASP A 117 47.04 -36.96 3.80
N ASN A 118 46.50 -35.86 3.27
CA ASN A 118 47.38 -34.77 2.84
C ASN A 118 46.67 -33.40 2.84
N ALA A 119 47.45 -32.33 2.90
CA ALA A 119 46.99 -30.96 2.70
C ALA A 119 46.97 -30.59 1.20
N ASP A 120 46.84 -29.29 0.90
CA ASP A 120 46.91 -28.67 -0.44
C ASP A 120 45.71 -28.84 -1.38
N THR A 121 44.58 -28.19 -1.03
CA THR A 121 43.65 -27.60 -2.02
C THR A 121 42.77 -26.50 -1.40
N LEU A 122 43.38 -25.35 -1.07
CA LEU A 122 42.66 -24.24 -0.40
C LEU A 122 43.15 -22.85 -0.87
N SER A 123 43.15 -22.60 -2.19
CA SER A 123 43.52 -21.28 -2.76
C SER A 123 42.90 -20.95 -4.13
N THR A 124 41.77 -21.57 -4.52
CA THR A 124 41.07 -21.22 -5.77
C THR A 124 39.56 -21.43 -5.64
N ASP A 125 38.86 -20.38 -5.21
CA ASP A 125 37.48 -20.03 -5.60
C ASP A 125 37.06 -18.70 -4.95
N LEU A 126 37.81 -17.64 -5.24
CA LEU A 126 37.57 -16.28 -4.73
C LEU A 126 37.77 -15.20 -5.82
N ASN A 127 37.57 -15.58 -7.10
CA ASN A 127 37.82 -14.69 -8.25
C ASN A 127 36.96 -15.00 -9.50
N ILE A 128 35.75 -15.56 -9.33
CA ILE A 128 34.76 -15.69 -10.42
C ILE A 128 33.40 -15.13 -9.98
N LEU A 129 33.37 -13.82 -9.69
CA LEU A 129 32.14 -13.01 -9.79
C LEU A 129 32.43 -11.53 -10.06
N ASN A 130 33.29 -11.25 -11.03
CA ASN A 130 33.49 -9.89 -11.56
C ASN A 130 33.53 -9.91 -13.10
N ASN A 131 32.36 -10.13 -13.71
CA ASN A 131 32.01 -9.72 -15.06
C ASN A 131 30.52 -10.01 -15.29
N ASN A 132 29.75 -8.94 -15.49
CA ASN A 132 28.43 -8.80 -16.16
C ASN A 132 27.55 -7.79 -15.43
N THR A 133 27.93 -6.52 -15.57
CA THR A 133 27.02 -5.38 -15.38
C THR A 133 26.30 -5.16 -16.71
N GLU A 134 25.00 -5.47 -16.80
CA GLU A 134 24.08 -4.91 -17.81
C GLU A 134 22.63 -5.35 -17.52
N ASP A 135 22.00 -4.68 -16.54
CA ASP A 135 20.57 -4.35 -16.55
C ASP A 135 20.27 -3.34 -15.41
N TRP A 136 19.10 -2.69 -15.45
CA TRP A 136 18.61 -1.70 -14.46
C TRP A 136 19.30 -0.32 -14.41
N GLN A 137 19.73 0.22 -15.56
CA GLN A 137 19.88 1.68 -15.74
C GLN A 137 18.87 2.24 -16.75
N MET A 138 17.60 2.22 -16.36
CA MET A 138 16.53 2.99 -17.02
C MET A 138 15.54 3.52 -15.97
N ILE A 139 14.87 4.64 -16.28
CA ILE A 139 14.06 5.48 -15.36
C ILE A 139 14.90 6.46 -14.50
N SER A 140 15.55 7.42 -15.17
CA SER A 140 16.03 8.68 -14.55
C SER A 140 16.14 9.86 -15.54
N SER A 141 15.54 9.74 -16.74
CA SER A 141 15.87 10.62 -17.89
C SER A 141 14.64 11.02 -18.72
N ILE A 142 13.68 11.72 -18.10
CA ILE A 142 12.70 12.55 -18.84
C ILE A 142 12.66 13.94 -18.19
N GLU A 143 13.75 14.68 -18.37
CA GLU A 143 13.76 16.14 -18.24
C GLU A 143 14.85 16.70 -19.15
N LYS A 144 14.62 17.86 -19.78
CA LYS A 144 15.53 18.57 -20.72
C LYS A 144 15.73 17.89 -22.10
N LEU A 145 14.73 18.03 -22.97
CA LEU A 145 15.01 18.48 -24.35
C LEU A 145 14.48 19.92 -24.49
N GLY A 146 15.26 20.83 -25.08
CA GLY A 146 14.87 22.25 -25.11
C GLY A 146 15.80 23.26 -25.79
N SER A 147 16.99 22.88 -26.25
CA SER A 147 17.84 23.79 -27.06
C SER A 147 18.87 23.03 -27.90
N HIS A 148 18.79 23.14 -29.23
CA HIS A 148 19.88 22.74 -30.13
C HIS A 148 20.85 23.90 -30.34
N THR A 149 22.14 23.61 -30.21
CA THR A 149 23.25 24.55 -30.48
C THR A 149 23.76 24.42 -31.91
N THR A 150 24.25 25.52 -32.49
CA THR A 150 25.12 25.48 -33.68
C THR A 150 26.40 26.27 -33.43
N THR A 151 27.52 25.63 -33.75
CA THR A 151 28.93 26.06 -33.74
C THR A 151 29.23 27.31 -34.60
N ALA A 152 30.34 28.06 -34.44
CA ALA A 152 31.41 28.13 -33.42
C ALA A 152 32.35 29.34 -33.71
N SER A 153 33.37 29.55 -32.86
CA SER A 153 34.70 30.19 -33.10
C SER A 153 35.05 31.32 -32.13
N THR A 154 36.18 31.14 -31.43
CA THR A 154 36.94 32.12 -30.62
C THR A 154 38.17 32.63 -31.42
N PRO A 155 38.99 33.57 -30.92
CA PRO A 155 38.89 34.41 -29.71
C PRO A 155 38.97 35.94 -30.01
N ASP A 156 38.79 36.81 -29.01
CA ASP A 156 39.89 37.68 -28.55
C ASP A 156 39.66 38.30 -27.15
N ASN A 157 40.68 38.99 -26.66
CA ASN A 157 40.87 39.51 -25.30
C ASN A 157 40.26 40.89 -25.04
N ASP A 158 39.54 41.08 -23.91
CA ASP A 158 39.69 42.30 -23.10
C ASP A 158 39.17 42.18 -21.65
N ASN A 159 39.66 43.06 -20.76
CA ASN A 159 39.53 42.92 -19.31
C ASN A 159 38.62 44.01 -18.68
N ARG A 160 37.37 43.67 -18.29
CA ARG A 160 36.51 44.53 -17.45
C ARG A 160 35.57 43.72 -16.53
N PRO A 161 35.41 44.11 -15.25
CA PRO A 161 34.42 43.50 -14.36
C PRO A 161 33.02 44.02 -14.69
N VAL A 162 32.20 43.19 -15.34
CA VAL A 162 30.78 43.45 -15.54
C VAL A 162 30.01 42.78 -14.39
N HIS A 163 29.34 43.58 -13.56
CA HIS A 163 28.34 43.05 -12.64
C HIS A 163 27.16 42.49 -13.44
N SER A 164 26.98 41.18 -13.43
CA SER A 164 25.77 40.53 -13.93
C SER A 164 24.63 40.71 -12.92
N PRO A 165 23.48 41.29 -13.31
CA PRO A 165 22.26 41.17 -12.53
C PRO A 165 21.79 39.72 -12.58
N THR A 166 21.49 39.12 -11.43
CA THR A 166 20.78 37.83 -11.39
C THR A 166 19.36 38.03 -11.92
N PRO A 167 18.87 37.21 -12.87
CA PRO A 167 17.48 37.29 -13.30
C PRO A 167 16.57 36.87 -12.13
N SER A 168 15.64 37.75 -11.77
CA SER A 168 14.56 37.43 -10.84
C SER A 168 13.63 36.39 -11.47
N THR A 169 13.33 35.31 -10.76
CA THR A 169 12.32 34.33 -11.16
C THR A 169 10.92 34.96 -11.05
N THR A 170 10.46 35.53 -12.16
CA THR A 170 9.06 35.95 -12.39
C THR A 170 8.10 34.82 -12.02
N SER A 171 7.05 35.12 -11.24
CA SER A 171 6.04 34.13 -10.86
C SER A 171 5.25 33.66 -12.10
N TYR A 172 4.67 32.46 -12.05
CA TYR A 172 3.74 32.00 -13.09
C TYR A 172 2.59 32.99 -13.30
N TYR A 173 2.08 33.58 -12.20
CA TYR A 173 1.00 34.57 -12.30
C TYR A 173 1.48 35.92 -12.86
N ASP A 174 2.71 36.34 -12.57
CA ASP A 174 3.32 37.51 -13.20
C ASP A 174 3.50 37.28 -14.71
N LEU A 175 3.82 36.06 -15.13
CA LEU A 175 3.91 35.68 -16.54
C LEU A 175 2.52 35.74 -17.22
N LEU A 176 1.47 35.25 -16.55
CA LEU A 176 0.08 35.41 -17.02
C LEU A 176 -0.31 36.89 -17.16
N LEU A 177 0.04 37.75 -16.20
CA LEU A 177 -0.24 39.19 -16.27
C LEU A 177 0.63 39.92 -17.32
N SER A 178 1.84 39.41 -17.62
CA SER A 178 2.80 40.05 -18.53
C SER A 178 2.31 40.19 -19.98
N LYS A 179 1.28 39.43 -20.38
CA LYS A 179 0.62 39.59 -21.69
C LYS A 179 -0.11 40.94 -21.81
N PHE A 180 -0.61 41.46 -20.69
CA PHE A 180 -1.24 42.79 -20.62
C PHE A 180 -0.21 43.92 -20.51
N SER A 181 0.90 43.70 -19.80
CA SER A 181 1.98 44.69 -19.64
C SER A 181 2.76 45.03 -20.93
N ARG A 182 2.34 44.50 -22.08
CA ARG A 182 3.05 44.56 -23.37
C ARG A 182 2.51 45.59 -24.37
N SER A 183 1.90 46.70 -23.91
CA SER A 183 1.89 47.92 -24.71
C SER A 183 1.91 49.21 -23.88
N GLY A 184 2.71 50.17 -24.32
CA GLY A 184 2.72 51.54 -23.81
C GLY A 184 1.57 52.40 -24.35
N TYR A 185 0.34 51.89 -24.37
CA TYR A 185 -0.85 52.65 -24.79
C TYR A 185 -1.36 53.60 -23.70
N HIS A 186 -0.50 54.54 -23.30
CA HIS A 186 -0.92 55.74 -22.58
C HIS A 186 -1.69 56.68 -23.52
N ASN A 187 -2.98 56.38 -23.70
CA ASN A 187 -4.10 57.28 -24.04
C ASN A 187 -5.30 56.42 -24.49
N SER A 188 -6.14 55.97 -23.55
CA SER A 188 -7.47 55.46 -23.89
C SER A 188 -8.49 56.57 -23.65
N SER A 189 -9.21 57.00 -24.70
CA SER A 189 -10.25 58.03 -24.57
C SER A 189 -11.35 57.61 -23.60
N LYS A 190 -11.56 56.29 -23.40
CA LYS A 190 -12.40 55.74 -22.32
C LYS A 190 -12.02 56.29 -20.95
N GLN A 191 -10.73 56.45 -20.63
CA GLN A 191 -10.33 56.86 -19.27
C GLN A 191 -10.76 58.30 -18.97
N VAL A 192 -10.62 59.20 -19.95
CA VAL A 192 -11.12 60.58 -19.86
C VAL A 192 -12.65 60.60 -19.84
N GLN A 193 -13.29 59.83 -20.73
CA GLN A 193 -14.75 59.73 -20.79
C GLN A 193 -15.35 59.16 -19.48
N LEU A 194 -14.73 58.13 -18.89
CA LEU A 194 -15.13 57.61 -17.58
C LEU A 194 -14.91 58.66 -16.48
N GLN A 195 -13.87 59.49 -16.54
CA GLN A 195 -13.70 60.59 -15.57
C GLN A 195 -14.79 61.66 -15.72
N GLU A 196 -15.17 62.03 -16.94
CA GLU A 196 -16.28 62.96 -17.23
C GLU A 196 -17.64 62.38 -16.80
N GLU A 197 -17.95 61.14 -17.19
CA GLU A 197 -19.17 60.42 -16.78
C GLU A 197 -19.22 60.20 -15.26
N THR A 198 -18.11 59.86 -14.61
CA THR A 198 -18.06 59.73 -13.14
C THR A 198 -18.30 61.10 -12.48
N SER A 199 -17.71 62.17 -13.01
CA SER A 199 -17.90 63.53 -12.48
C SER A 199 -19.36 63.97 -12.59
N HIS A 200 -20.00 63.75 -13.73
CA HIS A 200 -21.40 64.13 -13.93
C HIS A 200 -22.37 63.28 -13.08
N ASN A 201 -22.13 61.97 -12.96
CA ASN A 201 -22.88 61.12 -12.02
C ASN A 201 -22.68 61.56 -10.56
N LEU A 202 -21.47 61.99 -10.19
CA LEU A 202 -21.17 62.49 -8.85
C LEU A 202 -21.87 63.82 -8.55
N GLU A 203 -22.00 64.71 -9.53
CA GLU A 203 -22.82 65.93 -9.41
C GLU A 203 -24.30 65.59 -9.23
N GLN A 204 -24.87 64.68 -10.04
CA GLN A 204 -26.25 64.23 -9.87
C GLN A 204 -26.48 63.57 -8.49
N LEU A 205 -25.54 62.76 -8.01
CA LEU A 205 -25.59 62.17 -6.66
C LEU A 205 -25.50 63.24 -5.56
N LYS A 206 -24.66 64.28 -5.75
CA LYS A 206 -24.54 65.41 -4.82
C LYS A 206 -25.83 66.24 -4.75
N GLU A 207 -26.53 66.44 -5.87
CA GLU A 207 -27.84 67.11 -5.91
C GLU A 207 -28.96 66.26 -5.27
N GLN A 208 -28.97 64.94 -5.51
CA GLN A 208 -29.92 64.02 -4.89
C GLN A 208 -29.69 63.87 -3.37
N SER A 209 -28.43 63.88 -2.92
CA SER A 209 -28.02 63.66 -1.52
C SER A 209 -28.16 64.91 -0.63
N SER A 210 -29.29 65.60 -0.72
CA SER A 210 -29.65 66.81 0.06
C SER A 210 -29.80 66.62 1.59
N ARG A 211 -29.33 65.49 2.15
CA ARG A 211 -29.56 65.05 3.55
C ARG A 211 -28.42 64.27 4.22
N GLY A 212 -27.28 64.06 3.57
CA GLY A 212 -26.17 63.25 4.11
C GLY A 212 -24.99 64.08 4.62
N ASP A 213 -24.34 63.61 5.70
CA ASP A 213 -23.08 64.17 6.25
C ASP A 213 -21.84 63.70 5.45
N THR A 214 -22.03 63.44 4.15
CA THR A 214 -21.02 62.85 3.26
C THR A 214 -20.21 63.94 2.58
N ASP A 215 -18.89 63.94 2.78
CA ASP A 215 -17.96 64.84 2.08
C ASP A 215 -17.76 64.40 0.62
N TRP A 216 -18.75 64.70 -0.22
CA TRP A 216 -18.73 64.44 -1.67
C TRP A 216 -17.59 65.17 -2.40
N GLU A 217 -17.09 66.28 -1.86
CA GLU A 217 -15.98 67.04 -2.47
C GLU A 217 -14.64 66.35 -2.22
N PHE A 218 -14.45 65.79 -1.02
CA PHE A 218 -13.33 64.90 -0.74
C PHE A 218 -13.37 63.64 -1.63
N TRP A 219 -14.50 62.93 -1.70
CA TRP A 219 -14.59 61.73 -2.54
C TRP A 219 -14.38 62.05 -4.04
N SER A 220 -14.83 63.22 -4.52
CA SER A 220 -14.48 63.74 -5.86
C SER A 220 -12.96 63.90 -6.05
N SER A 221 -12.28 64.48 -5.06
CA SER A 221 -10.83 64.67 -5.12
C SER A 221 -10.03 63.35 -5.12
N VAL A 222 -10.53 62.32 -4.43
CA VAL A 222 -9.98 60.94 -4.42
C VAL A 222 -10.19 60.27 -5.78
N ILE A 223 -11.38 60.40 -6.37
CA ILE A 223 -11.70 59.87 -7.70
C ILE A 223 -10.84 60.53 -8.80
N SER A 224 -10.53 61.82 -8.63
CA SER A 224 -9.72 62.59 -9.57
C SER A 224 -8.22 62.23 -9.50
N ASP A 225 -7.67 62.11 -8.28
CA ASP A 225 -6.24 61.91 -8.04
C ASP A 225 -6.00 61.30 -6.64
N PHE A 226 -6.24 59.99 -6.53
CA PHE A 226 -6.03 59.22 -5.31
C PHE A 226 -4.59 59.30 -4.80
N GLU A 227 -3.59 59.23 -5.69
CA GLU A 227 -2.19 59.28 -5.30
C GLU A 227 -1.82 60.59 -4.59
N ARG A 228 -2.28 61.73 -5.09
CA ARG A 228 -2.11 63.03 -4.42
C ARG A 228 -2.84 63.05 -3.08
N VAL A 229 -4.13 62.70 -3.03
CA VAL A 229 -4.92 62.80 -1.78
C VAL A 229 -4.35 61.89 -0.69
N ASN A 230 -3.91 60.67 -1.03
CA ASN A 230 -3.26 59.75 -0.09
C ASN A 230 -1.90 60.27 0.41
N ARG A 231 -1.20 61.13 -0.36
CA ARG A 231 0.05 61.78 0.06
C ARG A 231 -0.17 63.08 0.84
N THR A 232 -1.17 63.89 0.49
CA THR A 232 -1.37 65.25 1.05
C THR A 232 -2.39 65.31 2.20
N GLU A 233 -3.41 64.47 2.17
CA GLU A 233 -4.55 64.48 3.09
C GLU A 233 -4.74 63.13 3.81
N HIS A 234 -3.68 62.32 3.91
CA HIS A 234 -3.70 60.95 4.46
C HIS A 234 -4.51 60.79 5.76
N SER A 235 -4.42 61.74 6.70
CA SER A 235 -5.19 61.71 7.95
C SER A 235 -6.71 61.86 7.74
N LYS A 236 -7.12 62.76 6.84
CA LYS A 236 -8.53 62.93 6.46
C LYS A 236 -9.03 61.71 5.70
N PHE A 237 -8.21 61.17 4.78
CA PHE A 237 -8.49 59.94 4.06
C PHE A 237 -8.70 58.75 5.02
N ARG A 238 -7.78 58.51 5.97
CA ARG A 238 -7.95 57.44 6.98
C ARG A 238 -9.15 57.64 7.89
N THR A 239 -9.55 58.88 8.19
CA THR A 239 -10.79 59.14 8.94
C THR A 239 -12.03 58.81 8.12
N LEU A 240 -12.09 59.23 6.85
CA LEU A 240 -13.26 59.02 5.98
C LEU A 240 -13.38 57.58 5.47
N ILE A 241 -12.29 56.86 5.22
CA ILE A 241 -12.32 55.42 4.93
C ILE A 241 -12.74 54.62 6.17
N SER A 242 -12.43 55.09 7.39
CA SER A 242 -12.89 54.47 8.63
C SER A 242 -14.40 54.59 8.82
N ILE A 243 -14.96 55.79 8.56
CA ILE A 243 -16.41 56.03 8.52
C ILE A 243 -17.06 55.19 7.40
N GLY A 244 -16.36 55.04 6.29
CA GLY A 244 -16.63 54.07 5.24
C GLY A 244 -16.97 54.70 3.89
N ILE A 245 -16.71 53.97 2.81
CA ILE A 245 -17.05 54.42 1.46
C ILE A 245 -18.60 54.45 1.32
N PRO A 246 -19.18 55.52 0.72
CA PRO A 246 -20.59 55.55 0.30
C PRO A 246 -20.89 54.42 -0.71
N PRO A 247 -21.97 53.64 -0.57
CA PRO A 247 -22.22 52.46 -1.39
C PRO A 247 -22.14 52.70 -2.91
N GLN A 248 -22.64 53.85 -3.37
CA GLN A 248 -22.63 54.26 -4.79
C GLN A 248 -21.23 54.48 -5.37
N LEU A 249 -20.22 54.69 -4.53
CA LEU A 249 -18.84 54.98 -4.96
C LEU A 249 -17.89 53.79 -4.85
N ARG A 250 -18.25 52.74 -4.08
CA ARG A 250 -17.41 51.54 -3.87
C ARG A 250 -16.92 50.94 -5.19
N GLY A 251 -17.82 50.73 -6.15
CA GLY A 251 -17.49 50.15 -7.46
C GLY A 251 -16.42 50.91 -8.25
N LYS A 252 -16.40 52.25 -8.16
CA LYS A 252 -15.39 53.09 -8.82
C LYS A 252 -14.11 53.19 -7.98
N LEU A 253 -14.24 53.38 -6.66
CA LEU A 253 -13.10 53.54 -5.75
C LEU A 253 -12.27 52.26 -5.60
N TRP A 254 -12.91 51.09 -5.51
CA TRP A 254 -12.20 49.80 -5.48
C TRP A 254 -11.37 49.55 -6.76
N ARG A 255 -11.87 49.96 -7.94
CA ARG A 255 -11.11 49.91 -9.21
C ARG A 255 -9.92 50.88 -9.23
N ILE A 256 -10.08 52.08 -8.67
CA ILE A 256 -9.00 53.07 -8.53
C ILE A 256 -7.93 52.56 -7.55
N PHE A 257 -8.34 52.10 -6.36
CA PHE A 257 -7.41 51.63 -5.31
C PHE A 257 -6.64 50.37 -5.72
N SER A 258 -7.29 49.43 -6.41
CA SER A 258 -6.62 48.25 -7.01
C SER A 258 -5.83 48.55 -8.30
N ASN A 259 -5.87 49.79 -8.77
CA ASN A 259 -5.35 50.24 -10.06
C ASN A 259 -5.76 49.30 -11.23
N SER A 260 -7.03 48.87 -11.24
CA SER A 260 -7.57 48.00 -12.29
C SER A 260 -7.78 48.73 -13.62
N GLU A 261 -7.86 50.06 -13.59
CA GLU A 261 -8.23 50.87 -14.77
C GLU A 261 -7.08 51.04 -15.78
N THR A 262 -5.82 50.87 -15.37
CA THR A 262 -4.65 51.04 -16.26
C THR A 262 -4.60 50.03 -17.41
N ASP A 263 -5.00 48.78 -17.14
CA ASP A 263 -4.91 47.66 -18.09
C ASP A 263 -6.29 47.21 -18.63
N SER A 264 -7.37 47.90 -18.23
CA SER A 264 -8.78 47.48 -18.39
C SER A 264 -9.10 47.05 -19.83
N ASP A 265 -8.71 47.84 -20.83
CA ASP A 265 -8.99 47.56 -22.25
C ASP A 265 -8.42 46.22 -22.77
N LEU A 266 -7.30 45.74 -22.22
CA LEU A 266 -6.71 44.45 -22.64
C LEU A 266 -7.32 43.28 -21.86
N VAL A 267 -7.58 43.48 -20.57
CA VAL A 267 -8.18 42.46 -19.69
C VAL A 267 -9.65 42.22 -20.04
N GLU A 268 -10.40 43.28 -20.41
CA GLU A 268 -11.78 43.19 -20.93
C GLU A 268 -11.89 42.37 -22.22
N ASN A 269 -10.87 42.40 -23.09
CA ASN A 269 -10.87 41.64 -24.34
C ASN A 269 -10.54 40.16 -24.09
N GLU A 270 -9.51 39.88 -23.28
CA GLU A 270 -9.22 38.51 -22.84
C GLU A 270 -10.43 37.90 -22.11
N TYR A 271 -11.12 38.66 -21.25
CA TYR A 271 -12.34 38.18 -20.59
C TYR A 271 -13.38 37.67 -21.60
N ARG A 272 -13.66 38.44 -22.66
CA ARG A 272 -14.59 38.04 -23.72
C ARG A 272 -14.12 36.79 -24.45
N GLU A 273 -12.82 36.70 -24.80
CA GLU A 273 -12.23 35.50 -25.43
C GLU A 273 -12.27 34.25 -24.52
N LEU A 274 -12.27 34.42 -23.18
CA LEU A 274 -12.40 33.33 -22.21
C LEU A 274 -13.87 32.88 -22.01
N LEU A 275 -14.85 33.76 -22.22
CA LEU A 275 -16.27 33.39 -22.13
C LEU A 275 -16.72 32.44 -23.25
N ASP A 276 -16.15 32.57 -24.45
CA ASP A 276 -16.42 31.70 -25.60
C ASP A 276 -15.85 30.27 -25.46
N GLN A 277 -14.95 30.03 -24.50
CA GLN A 277 -14.31 28.73 -24.25
C GLN A 277 -15.10 27.89 -23.23
N THR A 278 -14.84 26.58 -23.11
CA THR A 278 -15.49 25.71 -22.10
C THR A 278 -14.54 25.45 -20.93
N SER A 279 -14.98 25.67 -19.69
CA SER A 279 -14.19 25.35 -18.50
C SER A 279 -14.46 23.92 -18.00
N PRO A 280 -13.43 23.15 -17.59
CA PRO A 280 -13.65 21.85 -16.94
C PRO A 280 -14.38 21.99 -15.59
N HIS A 281 -14.39 23.17 -14.98
CA HIS A 281 -14.96 23.43 -13.67
C HIS A 281 -16.44 23.83 -13.68
N GLU A 282 -17.09 24.03 -14.84
CA GLU A 282 -18.44 24.60 -14.92
C GLU A 282 -19.49 23.88 -14.06
N LYS A 283 -19.38 22.55 -13.91
CA LYS A 283 -20.27 21.76 -13.03
C LYS A 283 -20.11 22.09 -11.54
N LEU A 284 -18.88 22.36 -11.10
CA LEU A 284 -18.60 22.78 -9.72
C LEU A 284 -19.08 24.22 -9.49
N ILE A 285 -18.82 25.11 -10.44
CA ILE A 285 -19.25 26.52 -10.37
C ILE A 285 -20.79 26.59 -10.30
N ARG A 286 -21.52 25.91 -11.20
CA ARG A 286 -23.00 25.93 -11.23
C ARG A 286 -23.65 25.30 -9.98
N ARG A 287 -22.99 24.36 -9.30
CA ARG A 287 -23.43 23.84 -7.99
C ARG A 287 -23.37 24.92 -6.90
N ASP A 288 -22.49 25.91 -7.04
CA ASP A 288 -22.14 26.84 -5.98
C ASP A 288 -22.81 28.22 -6.13
N LEU A 289 -23.35 28.57 -7.31
CA LEU A 289 -24.16 29.77 -7.51
C LEU A 289 -25.36 29.86 -6.55
N PRO A 290 -26.21 28.82 -6.38
CA PRO A 290 -27.42 28.93 -5.56
C PRO A 290 -27.16 29.06 -4.05
N ARG A 291 -25.93 28.77 -3.60
CA ARG A 291 -25.48 28.99 -2.21
C ARG A 291 -24.71 30.31 -2.02
N THR A 292 -24.59 31.13 -3.06
CA THR A 292 -23.92 32.43 -3.02
C THR A 292 -24.95 33.53 -2.76
N PHE A 293 -24.95 34.10 -1.55
CA PHE A 293 -25.88 35.16 -1.12
C PHE A 293 -27.38 34.90 -1.46
N PRO A 294 -27.95 33.71 -1.15
CA PRO A 294 -29.29 33.30 -1.62
C PRO A 294 -30.45 34.19 -1.15
N THR A 295 -30.23 35.04 -0.14
CA THR A 295 -31.21 36.00 0.38
C THR A 295 -31.19 37.35 -0.35
N LEU A 296 -30.17 37.65 -1.14
CA LEU A 296 -30.09 38.89 -1.91
C LEU A 296 -30.89 38.79 -3.22
N PRO A 297 -31.78 39.75 -3.54
CA PRO A 297 -32.57 39.73 -4.78
C PRO A 297 -31.74 39.52 -6.06
N TYR A 298 -30.51 40.04 -6.10
CA TYR A 298 -29.63 39.98 -7.27
C TYR A 298 -29.07 38.56 -7.57
N PHE A 299 -28.90 37.71 -6.54
CA PHE A 299 -28.42 36.33 -6.69
C PHE A 299 -29.47 35.26 -6.38
N LYS A 300 -30.65 35.66 -5.87
CA LYS A 300 -31.72 34.75 -5.43
C LYS A 300 -32.31 33.91 -6.56
N ASP A 301 -32.55 34.52 -7.71
CA ASP A 301 -33.32 33.88 -8.78
C ASP A 301 -32.39 32.96 -9.61
N LYS A 302 -32.74 31.68 -9.68
CA LYS A 302 -31.94 30.63 -10.34
C LYS A 302 -31.79 30.93 -11.83
N ASP A 303 -30.56 30.82 -12.33
CA ASP A 303 -30.21 31.13 -13.73
C ASP A 303 -30.54 32.59 -14.13
N GLY A 304 -30.70 33.49 -13.14
CA GLY A 304 -30.90 34.93 -13.33
C GLY A 304 -29.59 35.70 -13.54
N GLU A 305 -29.71 36.98 -13.93
CA GLU A 305 -28.60 37.85 -14.35
C GLU A 305 -27.39 37.82 -13.40
N GLY A 306 -27.58 38.03 -12.10
CA GLY A 306 -26.48 38.00 -11.13
C GLY A 306 -25.85 36.61 -10.95
N GLN A 307 -26.59 35.51 -11.13
CA GLN A 307 -26.01 34.16 -11.11
C GLN A 307 -25.20 33.87 -12.37
N GLU A 308 -25.65 34.30 -13.55
CA GLU A 308 -24.91 34.08 -14.80
C GLU A 308 -23.69 35.01 -14.91
N MET A 309 -23.76 36.26 -14.43
CA MET A 309 -22.59 37.14 -14.27
C MET A 309 -21.57 36.54 -13.28
N LEU A 310 -22.03 35.97 -12.16
CA LEU A 310 -21.19 35.24 -11.21
C LEU A 310 -20.53 34.01 -11.85
N PHE A 311 -21.29 33.23 -12.62
CA PHE A 311 -20.77 32.10 -13.39
C PHE A 311 -19.69 32.54 -14.38
N ASN A 312 -19.93 33.60 -15.14
CA ASN A 312 -19.04 34.10 -16.18
C ASN A 312 -17.68 34.57 -15.64
N VAL A 313 -17.65 35.38 -14.56
CA VAL A 313 -16.38 35.82 -13.94
C VAL A 313 -15.57 34.64 -13.41
N ILE A 314 -16.21 33.68 -12.73
CA ILE A 314 -15.53 32.51 -12.16
C ILE A 314 -15.06 31.58 -13.28
N LYS A 315 -15.87 31.35 -14.31
CA LYS A 315 -15.54 30.55 -15.49
C LYS A 315 -14.29 31.11 -16.17
N ALA A 316 -14.29 32.40 -16.49
CA ALA A 316 -13.16 33.07 -17.11
C ALA A 316 -11.90 33.01 -16.22
N TYR A 317 -12.03 33.21 -14.90
CA TYR A 317 -10.89 33.06 -13.99
C TYR A 317 -10.32 31.64 -14.00
N SER A 318 -11.17 30.62 -13.99
CA SER A 318 -10.76 29.21 -14.00
C SER A 318 -10.03 28.76 -15.26
N LEU A 319 -10.21 29.51 -16.37
CA LEU A 319 -9.48 29.35 -17.63
C LEU A 319 -8.23 30.25 -17.70
N PHE A 320 -8.25 31.41 -17.06
CA PHE A 320 -7.12 32.35 -17.02
C PHE A 320 -5.95 31.81 -16.19
N ASP A 321 -6.21 31.15 -15.07
CA ASP A 321 -5.23 30.61 -14.12
C ASP A 321 -5.51 29.14 -13.85
N GLU A 322 -5.23 28.28 -14.83
CA GLU A 322 -5.47 26.82 -14.79
C GLU A 322 -4.88 26.13 -13.54
N HIS A 323 -3.81 26.67 -12.95
CA HIS A 323 -3.18 26.16 -11.74
C HIS A 323 -4.03 26.41 -10.47
N VAL A 324 -4.89 27.43 -10.47
CA VAL A 324 -5.94 27.61 -9.43
C VAL A 324 -7.24 26.97 -9.89
N GLY A 325 -7.58 27.08 -11.18
CA GLY A 325 -8.83 26.58 -11.74
C GLY A 325 -10.03 27.18 -11.00
N TYR A 326 -10.90 26.32 -10.47
CA TYR A 326 -11.93 26.72 -9.52
C TYR A 326 -11.68 26.18 -8.11
N CYS A 327 -11.59 27.08 -7.13
CA CYS A 327 -11.52 26.76 -5.72
C CYS A 327 -12.78 27.23 -4.97
N GLN A 328 -13.31 26.39 -4.08
CA GLN A 328 -14.51 26.70 -3.29
C GLN A 328 -14.29 27.93 -2.40
N GLY A 329 -15.32 28.76 -2.25
CA GLY A 329 -15.25 30.03 -1.50
C GLY A 329 -14.95 31.25 -2.37
N LEU A 330 -14.23 31.09 -3.50
CA LEU A 330 -13.91 32.18 -4.43
C LEU A 330 -15.15 32.92 -4.95
N HIS A 331 -16.24 32.18 -5.14
CA HIS A 331 -17.54 32.70 -5.56
C HIS A 331 -18.13 33.77 -4.61
N PHE A 332 -17.85 33.71 -3.30
CA PHE A 332 -18.28 34.78 -2.39
C PHE A 332 -17.49 36.08 -2.62
N VAL A 333 -16.17 35.99 -2.87
CA VAL A 333 -15.33 37.15 -3.18
C VAL A 333 -15.81 37.84 -4.46
N VAL A 334 -16.07 37.06 -5.51
CA VAL A 334 -16.61 37.57 -6.78
C VAL A 334 -18.01 38.19 -6.61
N GLY A 335 -18.89 37.55 -5.82
CA GLY A 335 -20.22 38.07 -5.57
C GLY A 335 -20.22 39.44 -4.86
N VAL A 336 -19.27 39.72 -3.96
CA VAL A 336 -19.12 41.04 -3.32
C VAL A 336 -18.72 42.13 -4.33
N LEU A 337 -17.89 41.79 -5.32
CA LEU A 337 -17.53 42.70 -6.40
C LEU A 337 -18.73 43.01 -7.30
N LEU A 338 -19.46 41.96 -7.72
CA LEU A 338 -20.62 42.09 -8.61
C LEU A 338 -21.79 42.90 -8.02
N LEU A 339 -21.89 43.00 -6.69
CA LEU A 339 -22.84 43.91 -6.03
C LEU A 339 -22.51 45.40 -6.22
N HIS A 340 -21.34 45.73 -6.78
CA HIS A 340 -20.85 47.11 -6.92
C HIS A 340 -20.31 47.46 -8.32
N MET A 341 -20.04 46.49 -9.20
CA MET A 341 -19.49 46.72 -10.55
C MET A 341 -19.90 45.60 -11.54
N PRO A 342 -19.94 45.88 -12.86
CA PRO A 342 -20.22 44.85 -13.87
C PRO A 342 -19.15 43.77 -13.92
N ASP A 343 -19.44 42.65 -14.60
CA ASP A 343 -18.66 41.43 -14.57
C ASP A 343 -17.26 41.57 -15.18
N GLU A 344 -17.10 42.32 -16.29
CA GLU A 344 -15.77 42.57 -16.86
C GLU A 344 -14.88 43.37 -15.88
N ALA A 345 -15.48 44.33 -15.16
CA ALA A 345 -14.79 45.11 -14.14
C ALA A 345 -14.47 44.27 -12.88
N ALA A 346 -15.39 43.39 -12.48
CA ALA A 346 -15.17 42.46 -11.37
C ALA A 346 -14.04 41.47 -11.70
N PHE A 347 -13.96 40.97 -12.94
CA PHE A 347 -12.84 40.17 -13.43
C PHE A 347 -11.52 40.95 -13.41
N CYS A 348 -11.49 42.20 -13.88
CA CYS A 348 -10.30 43.06 -13.81
C CYS A 348 -9.80 43.26 -12.37
N VAL A 349 -10.71 43.53 -11.42
CA VAL A 349 -10.38 43.69 -10.00
C VAL A 349 -9.94 42.37 -9.38
N LEU A 350 -10.54 41.24 -9.77
CA LEU A 350 -10.15 39.91 -9.32
C LEU A 350 -8.70 39.57 -9.69
N LEU A 351 -8.25 39.86 -10.92
CA LEU A 351 -6.85 39.65 -11.30
C LEU A 351 -5.88 40.49 -10.45
N LYS A 352 -6.27 41.72 -10.08
CA LYS A 352 -5.49 42.58 -9.17
C LYS A 352 -5.46 42.01 -7.75
N LEU A 353 -6.60 41.54 -7.22
CA LEU A 353 -6.68 40.87 -5.91
C LEU A 353 -5.77 39.65 -5.81
N MET A 354 -5.75 38.82 -6.85
CA MET A 354 -4.95 37.60 -6.89
C MET A 354 -3.44 37.88 -6.99
N GLY A 355 -3.05 38.80 -7.87
CA GLY A 355 -1.64 39.19 -8.06
C GLY A 355 -1.16 40.21 -7.03
N HIS A 356 -1.59 41.46 -7.15
CA HIS A 356 -1.06 42.60 -6.37
C HIS A 356 -1.36 42.52 -4.87
N TYR A 357 -2.49 41.93 -4.47
CA TYR A 357 -2.83 41.73 -3.05
C TYR A 357 -2.44 40.33 -2.53
N GLU A 358 -1.65 39.55 -3.29
CA GLU A 358 -1.17 38.20 -2.95
C GLU A 358 -2.26 37.16 -2.61
N LEU A 359 -3.54 37.41 -2.90
CA LEU A 359 -4.61 36.51 -2.45
C LEU A 359 -4.61 35.16 -3.18
N ARG A 360 -3.95 35.03 -4.34
CA ARG A 360 -3.90 33.79 -5.13
C ARG A 360 -3.53 32.55 -4.31
N GLY A 361 -2.55 32.67 -3.41
CA GLY A 361 -2.07 31.55 -2.59
C GLY A 361 -3.06 31.05 -1.53
N HIS A 362 -4.27 31.62 -1.45
CA HIS A 362 -5.37 31.01 -0.68
C HIS A 362 -6.10 29.94 -1.50
N PHE A 363 -6.16 30.11 -2.83
CA PHE A 363 -6.98 29.31 -3.73
C PHE A 363 -6.18 28.27 -4.54
N THR A 364 -4.85 28.30 -4.44
CA THR A 364 -3.94 27.27 -4.96
C THR A 364 -4.20 25.90 -4.31
N PRO A 365 -3.88 24.77 -4.98
CA PRO A 365 -4.10 23.43 -4.43
C PRO A 365 -3.36 23.14 -3.12
N GLN A 366 -2.29 23.88 -2.82
CA GLN A 366 -1.51 23.79 -1.59
C GLN A 366 -1.90 24.85 -0.54
N MET A 367 -2.79 25.79 -0.89
CA MET A 367 -3.31 26.87 -0.03
C MET A 367 -2.23 27.59 0.79
N GLU A 368 -1.03 27.78 0.22
CA GLU A 368 0.18 28.12 0.97
C GLU A 368 0.10 29.46 1.72
N LYS A 369 -0.65 30.43 1.17
CA LYS A 369 -0.90 31.74 1.81
C LYS A 369 -2.04 31.67 2.84
N LEU A 370 -3.03 30.80 2.64
CA LEU A 370 -4.06 30.54 3.66
C LEU A 370 -3.42 29.97 4.92
N HIS A 371 -2.60 28.92 4.80
CA HIS A 371 -1.91 28.31 5.93
C HIS A 371 -0.90 29.26 6.58
N GLU A 372 -0.18 30.08 5.79
CA GLU A 372 0.65 31.18 6.32
C GLU A 372 -0.18 32.17 7.14
N HIS A 373 -1.36 32.59 6.66
CA HIS A 373 -2.25 33.49 7.39
C HIS A 373 -2.88 32.83 8.64
N MET A 374 -3.18 31.52 8.63
CA MET A 374 -3.61 30.80 9.84
C MET A 374 -2.52 30.83 10.92
N TYR A 375 -1.26 30.54 10.55
CA TYR A 375 -0.13 30.60 11.48
C TYR A 375 0.14 32.03 11.97
N GLN A 376 0.02 33.04 11.10
CA GLN A 376 0.15 34.44 11.52
C GLN A 376 -0.96 34.83 12.50
N PHE A 377 -2.22 34.50 12.20
CA PHE A 377 -3.36 34.77 13.07
C PHE A 377 -3.24 34.08 14.43
N ASP A 378 -2.84 32.81 14.45
CA ASP A 378 -2.56 32.01 15.66
C ASP A 378 -1.52 32.71 16.57
N GLN A 379 -0.36 33.03 16.01
CA GLN A 379 0.74 33.65 16.77
C GLN A 379 0.41 35.10 17.19
N LEU A 380 -0.45 35.80 16.44
CA LEU A 380 -1.01 37.10 16.84
C LEU A 380 -2.07 36.95 17.95
N LEU A 381 -2.90 35.90 17.91
CA LEU A 381 -3.86 35.57 18.96
C LEU A 381 -3.13 35.25 20.28
N LEU A 382 -2.00 34.54 20.20
CA LEU A 382 -1.12 34.28 21.35
C LEU A 382 -0.53 35.59 21.91
N GLN A 383 -0.09 36.50 21.05
CA GLN A 383 0.51 37.78 21.44
C GLN A 383 -0.52 38.74 22.07
N HIS A 384 -1.70 38.89 21.47
CA HIS A 384 -2.67 39.92 21.82
C HIS A 384 -3.80 39.44 22.74
N LEU A 385 -4.22 38.18 22.62
CA LEU A 385 -5.30 37.57 23.42
C LEU A 385 -4.84 36.26 24.09
N PRO A 386 -3.72 36.25 24.87
CA PRO A 386 -3.13 35.03 25.44
C PRO A 386 -4.03 34.26 26.42
N GLN A 387 -5.19 34.80 26.81
CA GLN A 387 -6.21 34.04 27.55
C GLN A 387 -7.09 33.22 26.61
N VAL A 388 -7.50 33.79 25.48
CA VAL A 388 -8.32 33.13 24.45
C VAL A 388 -7.54 31.99 23.83
N HIS A 389 -6.31 32.24 23.37
CA HIS A 389 -5.45 31.20 22.78
C HIS A 389 -5.33 29.96 23.69
N ARG A 390 -4.95 30.16 24.97
CA ARG A 390 -4.84 29.06 25.95
C ARG A 390 -6.15 28.36 26.31
N HIS A 391 -7.29 29.00 26.05
CA HIS A 391 -8.59 28.34 26.18
C HIS A 391 -8.88 27.46 24.96
N LEU A 392 -8.64 27.98 23.75
CA LEU A 392 -8.77 27.21 22.52
C LEU A 392 -7.80 26.00 22.51
N ASP A 393 -6.53 26.19 22.91
CA ASP A 393 -5.55 25.11 23.12
C ASP A 393 -6.11 24.01 24.04
N ALA A 394 -6.71 24.41 25.16
CA ALA A 394 -7.24 23.49 26.17
C ALA A 394 -8.54 22.80 25.76
N GLN A 395 -9.27 23.36 24.78
CA GLN A 395 -10.43 22.75 24.14
C GLN A 395 -10.06 21.96 22.87
N GLY A 396 -8.82 22.04 22.38
CA GLY A 396 -8.38 21.41 21.12
C GLY A 396 -8.83 22.15 19.85
N VAL A 397 -9.28 23.40 19.96
CA VAL A 397 -9.80 24.18 18.82
C VAL A 397 -8.65 24.92 18.13
N VAL A 398 -8.26 24.47 16.93
CA VAL A 398 -7.24 25.14 16.11
C VAL A 398 -7.85 26.10 15.08
N PRO A 399 -7.17 27.20 14.67
CA PRO A 399 -7.71 28.18 13.72
C PRO A 399 -8.23 27.61 12.39
N THR A 400 -7.63 26.52 11.88
CA THR A 400 -8.07 25.87 10.65
C THR A 400 -9.51 25.33 10.71
N MET A 401 -10.03 25.00 11.90
CA MET A 401 -11.40 24.50 12.09
C MET A 401 -12.48 25.58 11.89
N TYR A 402 -12.15 26.87 12.04
CA TYR A 402 -13.15 27.95 12.04
C TYR A 402 -12.78 29.16 11.19
N ALA A 403 -11.51 29.56 11.18
CA ALA A 403 -11.06 30.76 10.47
C ALA A 403 -10.84 30.52 8.97
N SER A 404 -10.68 29.27 8.50
CA SER A 404 -10.44 28.94 7.09
C SER A 404 -11.44 29.62 6.14
N GLN A 405 -12.73 29.60 6.45
CA GLN A 405 -13.75 30.31 5.66
C GLN A 405 -13.65 31.84 5.76
N TRP A 406 -13.23 32.39 6.91
CA TRP A 406 -13.07 33.84 7.09
C TRP A 406 -12.02 34.39 6.11
N PHE A 407 -10.88 33.71 6.00
CA PHE A 407 -9.80 34.13 5.09
C PHE A 407 -10.12 33.79 3.63
N MET A 408 -10.61 32.58 3.34
CA MET A 408 -10.98 32.15 1.97
C MET A 408 -12.09 32.98 1.32
N THR A 409 -13.06 33.47 2.11
CA THR A 409 -14.21 34.23 1.59
C THR A 409 -14.13 35.72 1.87
N LEU A 410 -13.03 36.21 2.46
CA LEU A 410 -12.91 37.58 2.97
C LEU A 410 -14.11 37.95 3.87
N PHE A 411 -14.41 37.05 4.80
CA PHE A 411 -15.56 36.98 5.72
C PHE A 411 -16.96 36.83 5.06
N ALA A 412 -17.05 36.89 3.73
CA ALA A 412 -18.31 37.08 3.01
C ALA A 412 -19.30 35.89 3.02
N TYR A 413 -18.93 34.73 3.58
CA TYR A 413 -19.86 33.59 3.67
C TYR A 413 -21.00 33.77 4.71
N ARG A 414 -20.67 34.26 5.92
CA ARG A 414 -21.61 34.33 7.07
C ARG A 414 -21.65 35.68 7.78
N CYS A 415 -20.68 36.57 7.51
CA CYS A 415 -20.65 37.90 8.09
C CYS A 415 -21.69 38.82 7.42
N PRO A 416 -22.40 39.69 8.17
CA PRO A 416 -23.27 40.71 7.61
C PRO A 416 -22.57 41.59 6.57
N LEU A 417 -23.23 41.82 5.43
CA LEU A 417 -22.62 42.43 4.25
C LEU A 417 -22.02 43.82 4.49
N GLU A 418 -22.61 44.69 5.31
CA GLU A 418 -22.00 45.99 5.61
C GLU A 418 -20.65 45.87 6.34
N LEU A 419 -20.43 44.80 7.13
CA LEU A 419 -19.11 44.51 7.73
C LEU A 419 -18.14 44.01 6.65
N VAL A 420 -18.58 43.10 5.77
CA VAL A 420 -17.81 42.59 4.63
C VAL A 420 -17.35 43.76 3.73
N TYR A 421 -18.21 44.73 3.47
CA TYR A 421 -17.86 45.90 2.68
C TYR A 421 -16.78 46.75 3.34
N ARG A 422 -16.73 46.84 4.68
CA ARG A 422 -15.61 47.52 5.38
C ARG A 422 -14.31 46.71 5.34
N VAL A 423 -14.38 45.38 5.30
CA VAL A 423 -13.20 44.55 5.01
C VAL A 423 -12.65 44.85 3.61
N PHE A 424 -13.51 44.91 2.59
CA PHE A 424 -13.08 45.22 1.22
C PHE A 424 -12.58 46.68 1.08
N ASP A 425 -13.29 47.66 1.66
CA ASP A 425 -12.89 49.08 1.67
C ASP A 425 -11.46 49.27 2.19
N LEU A 426 -11.08 48.58 3.28
CA LEU A 426 -9.71 48.63 3.80
C LEU A 426 -8.73 47.69 3.09
N LEU A 427 -9.16 46.52 2.61
CA LEU A 427 -8.28 45.58 1.91
C LEU A 427 -7.66 46.22 0.66
N PHE A 428 -8.45 46.99 -0.09
CA PHE A 428 -7.96 47.72 -1.26
C PHE A 428 -6.98 48.86 -0.91
N VAL A 429 -7.03 49.39 0.31
CA VAL A 429 -6.25 50.58 0.76
C VAL A 429 -5.00 50.22 1.55
N GLU A 430 -5.11 49.28 2.50
CA GLU A 430 -4.06 48.88 3.44
C GLU A 430 -3.37 47.56 3.03
N GLY A 431 -3.96 46.82 2.08
CA GLY A 431 -3.49 45.52 1.60
C GLY A 431 -4.16 44.32 2.30
N SER A 432 -3.92 43.12 1.76
CA SER A 432 -4.57 41.88 2.22
C SER A 432 -4.32 41.55 3.69
N ASN A 433 -3.19 41.96 4.28
CA ASN A 433 -2.85 41.74 5.68
C ASN A 433 -3.92 42.26 6.67
N ILE A 434 -4.75 43.24 6.29
CA ILE A 434 -5.79 43.81 7.18
C ILE A 434 -6.84 42.78 7.62
N ILE A 435 -6.98 41.65 6.91
CA ILE A 435 -7.90 40.58 7.31
C ILE A 435 -7.50 39.93 8.65
N LEU A 436 -6.20 39.96 9.01
CA LEU A 436 -5.69 39.55 10.32
C LEU A 436 -6.20 40.50 11.42
N ASN A 437 -6.20 41.81 11.19
CA ASN A 437 -6.73 42.81 12.12
C ASN A 437 -8.22 42.59 12.39
N PHE A 438 -9.01 42.36 11.35
CA PHE A 438 -10.45 42.08 11.48
C PHE A 438 -10.72 40.75 12.21
N ALA A 439 -9.94 39.70 11.95
CA ALA A 439 -10.03 38.44 12.69
C ALA A 439 -9.73 38.64 14.19
N LEU A 440 -8.67 39.39 14.53
CA LEU A 440 -8.33 39.70 15.93
C LEU A 440 -9.38 40.60 16.61
N ALA A 441 -10.01 41.53 15.87
CA ALA A 441 -11.11 42.35 16.36
C ALA A 441 -12.34 41.52 16.73
N LEU A 442 -12.71 40.51 15.94
CA LEU A 442 -13.79 39.57 16.25
C LEU A 442 -13.49 38.77 17.53
N MET A 443 -12.26 38.24 17.67
CA MET A 443 -11.85 37.47 18.84
C MET A 443 -11.78 38.33 20.12
N LYS A 444 -11.32 39.58 20.00
CA LYS A 444 -11.23 40.55 21.10
C LYS A 444 -12.61 40.97 21.60
N LYS A 445 -13.54 41.30 20.70
CA LYS A 445 -14.92 41.71 21.07
C LYS A 445 -15.64 40.60 21.82
N ASN A 446 -15.46 39.37 21.36
CA ASN A 446 -16.15 38.19 21.86
C ASN A 446 -15.37 37.43 22.95
N GLN A 447 -14.24 37.95 23.44
CA GLN A 447 -13.36 37.26 24.40
C GLN A 447 -14.10 36.66 25.60
N GLN A 448 -15.04 37.39 26.20
CA GLN A 448 -15.77 36.91 27.39
C GLN A 448 -16.76 35.77 27.06
N VAL A 449 -17.31 35.75 25.85
CA VAL A 449 -18.16 34.66 25.37
C VAL A 449 -17.29 33.44 25.07
N ILE A 450 -16.21 33.61 24.31
CA ILE A 450 -15.29 32.52 23.92
C ILE A 450 -14.71 31.81 25.16
N LEU A 451 -14.33 32.56 26.20
CA LEU A 451 -13.82 32.00 27.47
C LEU A 451 -14.89 31.28 28.33
N SER A 452 -16.15 31.28 27.91
CA SER A 452 -17.28 30.61 28.61
C SER A 452 -17.83 29.38 27.88
N LEU A 453 -17.33 29.08 26.68
CA LEU A 453 -17.82 27.99 25.82
C LEU A 453 -16.82 26.82 25.77
N GLU A 454 -17.36 25.61 25.58
CA GLU A 454 -16.59 24.38 25.35
C GLU A 454 -16.56 24.03 23.84
N PHE A 455 -15.74 23.06 23.43
CA PHE A 455 -15.41 22.70 22.04
C PHE A 455 -16.57 22.81 21.03
N GLU A 456 -17.68 22.09 21.23
CA GLU A 456 -18.80 22.06 20.27
C GLU A 456 -19.44 23.45 20.11
N SER A 457 -19.74 24.11 21.23
CA SER A 457 -20.36 25.44 21.24
C SER A 457 -19.42 26.54 20.74
N LEU A 458 -18.10 26.37 20.86
CA LEU A 458 -17.11 27.25 20.25
C LEU A 458 -17.21 27.21 18.72
N LEU A 459 -17.23 26.00 18.14
CA LEU A 459 -17.33 25.83 16.69
C LEU A 459 -18.68 26.34 16.15
N GLU A 460 -19.79 26.06 16.84
CA GLU A 460 -21.10 26.65 16.52
C GLU A 460 -21.04 28.19 16.55
N PHE A 461 -20.48 28.78 17.61
CA PHE A 461 -20.37 30.22 17.77
C PHE A 461 -19.52 30.89 16.68
N PHE A 462 -18.38 30.28 16.29
CA PHE A 462 -17.53 30.79 15.22
C PHE A 462 -18.17 30.66 13.82
N SER A 463 -19.15 29.77 13.62
CA SER A 463 -19.85 29.56 12.35
C SER A 463 -20.81 30.71 11.95
N GLY A 464 -21.09 31.65 12.87
CA GLY A 464 -21.85 32.86 12.54
C GLY A 464 -22.12 33.80 13.71
N SER A 465 -22.44 33.29 14.90
CA SER A 465 -22.83 34.13 16.06
C SER A 465 -21.75 35.10 16.52
N ILE A 466 -20.47 34.82 16.25
CA ILE A 466 -19.36 35.76 16.50
C ILE A 466 -19.53 37.13 15.80
N PHE A 467 -20.24 37.20 14.67
CA PHE A 467 -20.48 38.44 13.93
C PHE A 467 -21.60 39.31 14.54
N ASP A 468 -22.46 38.76 15.39
CA ASP A 468 -23.56 39.52 16.03
C ASP A 468 -23.05 40.67 16.92
N ALA A 469 -21.80 40.60 17.37
CA ALA A 469 -21.14 41.62 18.19
C ALA A 469 -20.90 42.97 17.46
N TYR A 470 -21.00 43.00 16.13
CA TYR A 470 -20.80 44.21 15.31
C TYR A 470 -21.97 44.50 14.35
N LYS A 471 -23.05 43.71 14.37
CA LYS A 471 -24.18 43.80 13.41
C LYS A 471 -24.85 45.19 13.38
N ASP A 472 -24.82 45.90 14.50
CA ASP A 472 -25.48 47.20 14.70
C ASP A 472 -24.50 48.39 14.50
N ASP A 473 -23.18 48.15 14.50
CA ASP A 473 -22.15 49.19 14.31
C ASP A 473 -20.93 48.67 13.52
N ALA A 474 -20.90 49.01 12.23
CA ALA A 474 -19.81 48.69 11.32
C ALA A 474 -18.58 49.63 11.44
N TYR A 475 -18.72 50.78 12.10
CA TYR A 475 -17.62 51.71 12.36
C TYR A 475 -16.76 51.22 13.52
N ASP A 476 -17.40 50.75 14.59
CA ASP A 476 -16.74 50.13 15.75
C ASP A 476 -15.91 48.90 15.34
N PHE A 477 -16.37 48.11 14.36
CA PHE A 477 -15.58 47.00 13.78
C PHE A 477 -14.27 47.47 13.14
N VAL A 478 -14.31 48.60 12.42
CA VAL A 478 -13.11 49.21 11.83
C VAL A 478 -12.20 49.84 12.89
N GLN A 479 -12.76 50.48 13.93
CA GLN A 479 -11.96 51.03 15.02
C GLN A 479 -11.25 49.94 15.83
N ASP A 480 -11.93 48.83 16.14
CA ASP A 480 -11.31 47.70 16.83
C ASP A 480 -10.24 47.01 15.94
N ALA A 481 -10.45 46.92 14.62
CA ALA A 481 -9.42 46.42 13.70
C ALA A 481 -8.18 47.34 13.63
N TYR A 482 -8.36 48.66 13.53
CA TYR A 482 -7.26 49.63 13.59
C TYR A 482 -6.60 49.72 14.98
N SER A 483 -7.21 49.17 16.05
CA SER A 483 -6.59 49.10 17.38
C SER A 483 -5.39 48.14 17.46
N PHE A 484 -5.17 47.30 16.44
CA PHE A 484 -4.01 46.43 16.31
C PHE A 484 -2.99 47.03 15.32
N ASP A 485 -1.92 47.65 15.83
CA ASP A 485 -0.75 47.96 15.02
C ASP A 485 0.06 46.67 14.79
N ILE A 486 0.06 46.15 13.56
CA ILE A 486 0.73 44.91 13.16
C ILE A 486 1.74 45.24 12.05
N PRO A 487 3.00 45.56 12.39
CA PRO A 487 3.97 45.98 11.39
C PRO A 487 4.27 44.87 10.38
N SER A 488 4.37 45.20 9.08
CA SER A 488 4.66 44.22 8.02
C SER A 488 5.97 43.43 8.25
N ARG A 489 6.92 44.00 9.02
CA ARG A 489 8.15 43.32 9.48
C ARG A 489 7.88 42.16 10.45
N GLN A 490 6.82 42.25 11.26
CA GLN A 490 6.38 41.16 12.13
C GLN A 490 5.74 40.04 11.30
N LEU A 491 4.87 40.37 10.34
CA LEU A 491 4.25 39.38 9.45
C LEU A 491 5.31 38.66 8.60
N ALA A 492 6.26 39.38 8.00
CA ALA A 492 7.39 38.79 7.28
C ALA A 492 8.28 37.88 8.16
N LYS A 493 8.40 38.18 9.46
CA LYS A 493 9.09 37.29 10.42
C LYS A 493 8.27 36.02 10.69
N LEU A 494 6.96 36.15 10.90
CA LEU A 494 6.05 35.01 11.14
C LEU A 494 5.95 34.10 9.91
N SER A 495 5.82 34.66 8.70
CA SER A 495 5.94 33.95 7.41
C SER A 495 7.23 33.12 7.34
N LYS A 496 8.39 33.73 7.65
CA LYS A 496 9.67 33.00 7.67
C LYS A 496 9.75 31.93 8.77
N GLN A 497 9.09 32.13 9.91
CA GLN A 497 8.98 31.11 10.95
C GLN A 497 8.14 29.92 10.46
N TYR A 498 6.94 30.16 9.91
CA TYR A 498 6.06 29.16 9.29
C TYR A 498 6.79 28.35 8.20
N GLN A 499 7.46 29.01 7.25
CA GLN A 499 8.27 28.34 6.22
C GLN A 499 9.38 27.45 6.80
N THR A 500 9.96 27.86 7.94
CA THR A 500 10.99 27.09 8.66
C THR A 500 10.38 25.94 9.48
N GLU A 501 9.12 26.04 9.87
CA GLU A 501 8.33 25.01 10.57
C GLU A 501 7.93 23.91 9.57
N ALA A 502 7.19 24.29 8.51
CA ALA A 502 6.74 23.40 7.45
C ALA A 502 7.90 22.66 6.76
N ALA A 503 9.05 23.32 6.53
CA ALA A 503 10.22 22.67 5.96
C ALA A 503 10.89 21.63 6.90
N LYS A 504 10.71 21.74 8.23
CA LYS A 504 11.11 20.67 9.17
C LYS A 504 10.09 19.55 9.16
N GLU A 505 8.81 19.88 9.13
CA GLU A 505 7.72 18.90 9.16
C GLU A 505 7.70 18.02 7.91
N ALA A 506 7.76 18.61 6.71
CA ALA A 506 7.89 17.86 5.46
C ALA A 506 9.16 16.98 5.44
N LYS A 507 10.25 17.43 6.08
CA LYS A 507 11.46 16.61 6.26
C LYS A 507 11.25 15.48 7.28
N MET A 508 10.46 15.70 8.33
CA MET A 508 10.11 14.66 9.31
C MET A 508 9.22 13.59 8.67
N GLN A 509 8.18 14.00 7.94
CA GLN A 509 7.29 13.13 7.17
C GLN A 509 8.09 12.29 6.16
N SER A 510 9.01 12.91 5.40
CA SER A 510 9.89 12.20 4.45
C SER A 510 10.81 11.16 5.13
N ILE A 511 11.27 11.42 6.36
CA ILE A 511 12.02 10.45 7.17
C ILE A 511 11.09 9.35 7.67
N GLU A 512 9.89 9.68 8.14
CA GLU A 512 8.91 8.70 8.61
C GLU A 512 8.47 7.76 7.50
N ASP A 513 8.18 8.25 6.30
CA ASP A 513 7.85 7.43 5.13
C ASP A 513 9.04 6.60 4.61
N SER A 514 10.28 7.01 4.90
CA SER A 514 11.44 6.13 4.72
C SER A 514 11.44 4.98 5.73
N ILE A 515 11.19 5.28 7.02
CA ILE A 515 11.13 4.29 8.10
C ILE A 515 9.93 3.34 7.94
N ARG A 516 8.78 3.82 7.48
CA ARG A 516 7.59 3.02 7.16
C ARG A 516 7.90 2.01 6.04
N ARG A 517 8.55 2.45 4.96
CA ARG A 517 8.99 1.56 3.86
C ARG A 517 10.03 0.53 4.31
N GLU A 518 11.04 0.93 5.09
CA GLU A 518 12.03 0.01 5.65
C GLU A 518 11.38 -1.04 6.57
N ASN A 519 10.43 -0.64 7.43
CA ASN A 519 9.67 -1.56 8.26
C ASN A 519 8.84 -2.57 7.44
N ILE A 520 8.21 -2.14 6.33
CA ILE A 520 7.49 -3.05 5.43
C ILE A 520 8.45 -4.06 4.80
N GLU A 521 9.62 -3.62 4.32
CA GLU A 521 10.62 -4.53 3.73
C GLU A 521 11.15 -5.53 4.77
N LEU A 522 11.49 -5.07 5.97
CA LEU A 522 11.94 -5.94 7.07
C LEU A 522 10.86 -6.95 7.49
N GLN A 523 9.58 -6.56 7.49
CA GLN A 523 8.47 -7.49 7.71
C GLN A 523 8.36 -8.54 6.59
N GLU A 524 8.56 -8.17 5.33
CA GLU A 524 8.65 -9.15 4.24
C GLU A 524 9.85 -10.08 4.38
N GLN A 525 11.03 -9.58 4.73
CA GLN A 525 12.23 -10.38 4.95
C GLN A 525 11.98 -11.38 6.10
N ILE A 526 11.42 -10.94 7.22
CA ILE A 526 11.00 -11.80 8.34
C ILE A 526 9.99 -12.87 7.88
N LYS A 527 9.01 -12.51 7.04
CA LYS A 527 8.02 -13.44 6.48
C LYS A 527 8.70 -14.50 5.59
N LYS A 528 9.63 -14.10 4.73
CA LYS A 528 10.44 -14.98 3.86
C LYS A 528 11.32 -15.94 4.68
N LEU A 529 12.06 -15.43 5.67
CA LEU A 529 12.86 -16.25 6.60
C LEU A 529 12.00 -17.22 7.41
N LYS A 530 10.83 -16.79 7.90
CA LYS A 530 9.90 -17.64 8.68
C LYS A 530 9.27 -18.77 7.86
N ILE A 531 9.12 -18.59 6.55
CA ILE A 531 8.73 -19.67 5.62
C ILE A 531 9.91 -20.63 5.43
N SER A 532 11.10 -20.11 5.10
CA SER A 532 12.32 -20.92 4.92
C SER A 532 12.65 -21.78 6.16
N TYR A 533 12.58 -21.19 7.36
CA TYR A 533 12.78 -21.91 8.62
C TYR A 533 11.80 -23.07 8.80
N LYS A 534 10.51 -22.87 8.49
CA LYS A 534 9.50 -23.94 8.58
C LYS A 534 9.74 -25.07 7.58
N THR A 535 10.22 -24.76 6.38
CA THR A 535 10.61 -25.77 5.39
C THR A 535 11.79 -26.59 5.90
N LEU A 536 12.84 -25.93 6.40
CA LEU A 536 14.04 -26.58 6.95
C LEU A 536 13.73 -27.41 8.22
N GLU A 537 12.84 -26.92 9.09
CA GLU A 537 12.34 -27.65 10.27
C GLU A 537 11.62 -28.94 9.85
N LYS A 538 10.81 -28.89 8.78
CA LYS A 538 10.16 -30.08 8.22
C LYS A 538 11.18 -31.05 7.61
N GLU A 539 12.12 -30.56 6.80
CA GLU A 539 13.19 -31.39 6.21
C GLU A 539 14.01 -32.11 7.29
N HIS A 540 14.34 -31.44 8.39
CA HIS A 540 14.99 -32.07 9.55
C HIS A 540 14.11 -33.14 10.22
N GLN A 541 12.79 -32.94 10.33
CA GLN A 541 11.87 -33.95 10.86
C GLN A 541 11.74 -35.17 9.92
N ASP A 542 11.67 -34.95 8.61
CA ASP A 542 11.59 -36.01 7.59
C ASP A 542 12.89 -36.84 7.56
N ILE A 543 14.07 -36.18 7.61
CA ILE A 543 15.38 -36.85 7.73
C ILE A 543 15.48 -37.63 9.05
N ALA A 544 15.03 -37.07 10.18
CA ALA A 544 15.05 -37.78 11.46
C ALA A 544 14.18 -39.06 11.44
N GLN A 545 12.99 -39.01 10.83
CA GLN A 545 12.14 -40.17 10.61
C GLN A 545 12.79 -41.21 9.68
N GLN A 546 13.48 -40.76 8.62
CA GLN A 546 14.23 -41.65 7.72
C GLN A 546 15.39 -42.34 8.43
N VAL A 547 16.12 -41.64 9.31
CA VAL A 547 17.20 -42.23 10.13
C VAL A 547 16.65 -43.23 11.15
N ILE A 548 15.49 -42.96 11.76
CA ILE A 548 14.84 -43.90 12.70
C ILE A 548 14.36 -45.16 11.99
N SER A 549 13.63 -45.03 10.88
CA SER A 549 13.13 -46.17 10.11
C SER A 549 14.25 -47.00 9.48
N SER A 550 15.32 -46.36 8.98
CA SER A 550 16.54 -47.04 8.54
C SER A 550 17.19 -47.84 9.66
N LYS A 551 17.36 -47.26 10.85
CA LYS A 551 17.89 -47.97 12.03
C LYS A 551 17.01 -49.13 12.49
N MET A 552 15.68 -48.99 12.45
CA MET A 552 14.75 -50.09 12.74
C MET A 552 14.88 -51.23 11.72
N SER A 553 14.98 -50.90 10.43
CA SER A 553 15.22 -51.88 9.37
C SER A 553 16.55 -52.61 9.55
N MET A 554 17.64 -51.88 9.82
CA MET A 554 18.95 -52.47 10.14
C MET A 554 18.91 -53.40 11.35
N ALA A 555 18.20 -53.02 12.42
CA ALA A 555 18.06 -53.87 13.61
C ALA A 555 17.24 -55.14 13.32
N SER A 556 16.18 -55.05 12.52
CA SER A 556 15.39 -56.20 12.08
C SER A 556 16.21 -57.15 11.20
N LEU A 557 16.99 -56.61 10.25
CA LEU A 557 17.87 -57.40 9.38
C LEU A 557 19.02 -58.04 10.14
N ASP A 558 19.59 -57.40 11.17
CA ASP A 558 20.61 -58.05 12.00
C ASP A 558 20.00 -59.15 12.89
N ALA A 559 18.80 -58.94 13.45
CA ALA A 559 18.07 -60.00 14.18
C ALA A 559 17.77 -61.22 13.28
N GLU A 560 17.31 -61.01 12.05
CA GLU A 560 17.13 -62.06 11.05
C GLU A 560 18.46 -62.75 10.69
N ASN A 561 19.55 -61.99 10.50
CA ASN A 561 20.87 -62.54 10.28
C ASN A 561 21.40 -63.34 11.49
N GLN A 562 21.06 -62.95 12.72
CA GLN A 562 21.38 -63.70 13.94
C GLN A 562 20.57 -65.00 14.01
N GLN A 563 19.28 -64.98 13.68
CA GLN A 563 18.44 -66.17 13.60
C GLN A 563 18.95 -67.15 12.53
N LEU A 564 19.20 -66.69 11.30
CA LEU A 564 19.73 -67.53 10.22
C LEU A 564 21.12 -68.12 10.56
N LYS A 565 21.98 -67.37 11.27
CA LYS A 565 23.25 -67.90 11.80
C LYS A 565 23.02 -69.00 12.85
N HIS A 566 22.00 -68.85 13.70
CA HIS A 566 21.64 -69.86 14.70
C HIS A 566 21.07 -71.13 14.06
N GLU A 567 20.12 -71.00 13.12
CA GLU A 567 19.56 -72.12 12.36
C GLU A 567 20.63 -72.88 11.57
N LEU A 568 21.55 -72.16 10.90
CA LEU A 568 22.71 -72.76 10.24
C LEU A 568 23.68 -73.45 11.21
N ALA A 569 23.78 -73.00 12.47
CA ALA A 569 24.60 -73.66 13.49
C ALA A 569 23.92 -74.94 14.00
N VAL A 570 22.60 -74.91 14.25
CA VAL A 570 21.80 -76.08 14.64
C VAL A 570 21.82 -77.14 13.54
N MET A 571 21.49 -76.78 12.30
CA MET A 571 21.48 -77.72 11.17
C MET A 571 22.88 -78.30 10.91
N LYS A 572 23.97 -77.54 11.11
CA LYS A 572 25.34 -78.09 11.05
C LYS A 572 25.63 -79.07 12.18
N ALA A 573 25.20 -78.79 13.40
CA ALA A 573 25.34 -79.71 14.53
C ALA A 573 24.54 -81.00 14.31
N GLU A 574 23.34 -80.90 13.75
CA GLU A 574 22.52 -82.05 13.35
C GLU A 574 23.17 -82.85 12.22
N MET A 575 23.70 -82.20 11.17
CA MET A 575 24.43 -82.90 10.11
C MET A 575 25.68 -83.63 10.64
N VAL A 576 26.42 -83.03 11.59
CA VAL A 576 27.54 -83.72 12.26
C VAL A 576 27.04 -84.90 13.10
N LYS A 577 25.94 -84.74 13.84
CA LYS A 577 25.35 -85.83 14.63
C LYS A 577 24.84 -86.99 13.77
N ILE A 578 24.15 -86.69 12.66
CA ILE A 578 23.68 -87.67 11.70
C ILE A 578 24.86 -88.36 11.02
N LYS A 579 25.88 -87.60 10.59
CA LYS A 579 27.11 -88.16 10.01
C LYS A 579 27.79 -89.12 10.97
N ASN A 580 28.04 -88.70 12.22
CA ASN A 580 28.68 -89.54 13.22
C ASN A 580 27.85 -90.82 13.46
N CYS A 581 26.53 -90.70 13.60
CA CYS A 581 25.64 -91.86 13.73
C CYS A 581 25.70 -92.81 12.50
N MET A 582 25.83 -92.27 11.28
CA MET A 582 26.00 -93.06 10.06
C MET A 582 27.40 -93.66 9.90
N ASP A 583 28.42 -93.04 10.47
CA ASP A 583 29.79 -93.57 10.52
C ASP A 583 29.86 -94.69 11.59
N ASP A 584 29.26 -94.50 12.77
CA ASP A 584 29.10 -95.50 13.83
C ASP A 584 28.30 -96.73 13.35
N GLU A 585 27.15 -96.52 12.70
CA GLU A 585 26.31 -97.61 12.20
C GLU A 585 26.99 -98.40 11.07
N ARG A 586 27.76 -97.72 10.21
CA ARG A 586 28.59 -98.37 9.19
C ARG A 586 29.73 -99.17 9.82
N GLN A 587 30.33 -98.68 10.90
CA GLN A 587 31.36 -99.42 11.64
C GLN A 587 30.76 -100.68 12.27
N ARG A 588 29.58 -100.60 12.90
CA ARG A 588 28.85 -101.79 13.41
C ARG A 588 28.61 -102.82 12.31
N GLN A 589 28.06 -102.40 11.17
CA GLN A 589 27.79 -103.30 10.04
C GLN A 589 29.09 -103.92 9.49
N PHE A 590 30.20 -103.16 9.46
CA PHE A 590 31.51 -103.69 9.09
C PHE A 590 32.05 -104.70 10.11
N ASP A 591 31.90 -104.43 11.40
CA ASP A 591 32.34 -105.33 12.48
C ASP A 591 31.52 -106.62 12.53
N GLU A 592 30.20 -106.55 12.27
CA GLU A 592 29.31 -107.71 12.10
C GLU A 592 29.70 -108.54 10.87
N LEU A 593 29.97 -107.90 9.73
CA LEU A 593 30.50 -108.55 8.52
C LEU A 593 31.88 -109.19 8.75
N ALA A 594 32.75 -108.55 9.54
CA ALA A 594 34.05 -109.09 9.90
C ALA A 594 33.92 -110.33 10.79
N GLN A 595 33.04 -110.31 11.79
CA GLN A 595 32.73 -111.50 12.62
C GLN A 595 32.10 -112.63 11.80
N HIS A 596 31.16 -112.32 10.89
CA HIS A 596 30.55 -113.32 10.03
C HIS A 596 31.56 -113.94 9.07
N ASN A 597 32.45 -113.13 8.47
CA ASN A 597 33.53 -113.63 7.62
C ASN A 597 34.55 -114.47 8.41
N ALA A 598 34.89 -114.10 9.65
CA ALA A 598 35.75 -114.91 10.51
C ALA A 598 35.13 -116.29 10.80
N HIS A 599 33.83 -116.33 11.17
CA HIS A 599 33.10 -117.58 11.35
C HIS A 599 33.05 -118.41 10.05
N LEU A 600 32.86 -117.77 8.88
CA LEU A 600 32.89 -118.46 7.60
C LEU A 600 34.27 -119.08 7.31
N VAL A 601 35.36 -118.37 7.61
CA VAL A 601 36.74 -118.88 7.50
C VAL A 601 36.95 -120.08 8.42
N ASP A 602 36.54 -120.00 9.70
CA ASP A 602 36.63 -121.13 10.64
C ASP A 602 35.84 -122.35 10.14
N THR A 603 34.62 -122.16 9.61
CA THR A 603 33.83 -123.27 9.04
C THR A 603 34.42 -123.83 7.76
N ASN A 604 35.09 -123.02 6.94
CA ASN A 604 35.78 -123.50 5.73
C ASN A 604 37.03 -124.31 6.11
N SER A 605 37.83 -123.85 7.07
CA SER A 605 38.98 -124.61 7.61
C SER A 605 38.53 -125.99 8.13
N LEU A 606 37.42 -126.04 8.88
CA LEU A 606 36.87 -127.29 9.40
C LEU A 606 36.35 -128.23 8.28
N LEU A 607 35.92 -127.68 7.14
CA LEU A 607 35.54 -128.47 5.97
C LEU A 607 36.76 -128.94 5.16
N GLU A 608 37.83 -128.16 5.09
CA GLU A 608 39.11 -128.53 4.47
C GLU A 608 39.83 -129.63 5.27
N ASP A 609 39.91 -129.51 6.60
CA ASP A 609 40.42 -130.57 7.49
C ASP A 609 39.67 -131.89 7.29
N ARG A 610 38.33 -131.81 7.19
CA ARG A 610 37.46 -132.97 7.01
C ARG A 610 37.50 -133.57 5.60
N LEU A 611 37.83 -132.77 4.59
CA LEU A 611 38.17 -133.28 3.25
C LEU A 611 39.50 -134.03 3.30
N SER A 612 40.53 -133.48 3.94
CA SER A 612 41.84 -134.12 4.11
C SER A 612 41.76 -135.46 4.85
N GLU A 613 40.94 -135.53 5.90
CA GLU A 613 40.66 -136.78 6.63
C GLU A 613 39.99 -137.84 5.74
N LEU A 614 39.03 -137.45 4.90
CA LEU A 614 38.38 -138.35 3.94
C LEU A 614 39.33 -138.80 2.81
N GLU A 615 40.22 -137.93 2.33
CA GLU A 615 41.26 -138.29 1.37
C GLU A 615 42.25 -139.30 1.95
N ALA A 616 42.67 -139.13 3.20
CA ALA A 616 43.54 -140.08 3.90
C ALA A 616 42.89 -141.47 4.03
N VAL A 617 41.61 -141.53 4.40
CA VAL A 617 40.84 -142.79 4.46
C VAL A 617 40.70 -143.44 3.07
N LEU A 618 40.50 -142.65 2.01
CA LEU A 618 40.43 -143.15 0.64
C LEU A 618 41.77 -143.77 0.18
N ILE A 619 42.90 -143.22 0.63
CA ILE A 619 44.24 -143.73 0.32
C ILE A 619 44.50 -145.06 1.04
N ASP A 620 44.22 -145.14 2.34
CA ASP A 620 44.34 -146.38 3.14
C ASP A 620 43.46 -147.51 2.59
N MET A 621 42.21 -147.20 2.23
CA MET A 621 41.28 -148.19 1.65
C MET A 621 41.75 -148.70 0.28
N LYS A 622 42.37 -147.85 -0.55
CA LYS A 622 43.00 -148.28 -1.82
C LYS A 622 44.22 -149.17 -1.59
N LEU A 623 45.03 -148.88 -0.57
CA LEU A 623 46.22 -149.67 -0.25
C LEU A 623 45.83 -151.11 0.14
N LYS A 624 44.87 -151.25 1.05
CA LYS A 624 44.35 -152.55 1.52
C LYS A 624 43.67 -153.37 0.42
N TYR A 625 43.02 -152.72 -0.54
CA TYR A 625 42.45 -153.40 -1.70
C TYR A 625 43.56 -154.03 -2.57
N ALA A 626 44.65 -153.29 -2.82
CA ALA A 626 45.79 -153.78 -3.60
C ALA A 626 46.52 -154.96 -2.95
N GLU A 627 46.67 -154.96 -1.61
CA GLU A 627 47.21 -156.10 -0.86
C GLU A 627 46.31 -157.34 -1.00
N SER A 628 44.98 -157.17 -0.82
CA SER A 628 44.01 -158.27 -0.91
C SER A 628 43.94 -158.93 -2.30
N GLU A 629 44.16 -158.17 -3.37
CA GLU A 629 44.13 -158.70 -4.74
C GLU A 629 45.41 -159.47 -5.11
N ASN A 630 46.55 -159.10 -4.51
CA ASN A 630 47.83 -159.79 -4.66
C ASN A 630 47.84 -161.16 -3.96
N ASP A 631 47.27 -161.24 -2.74
CA ASP A 631 47.10 -162.52 -2.03
C ASP A 631 46.14 -163.49 -2.75
N TYR A 632 45.15 -162.95 -3.47
CA TYR A 632 44.23 -163.75 -4.29
C TYR A 632 44.93 -164.42 -5.48
N GLU A 633 45.77 -163.68 -6.22
CA GLU A 633 46.62 -164.25 -7.28
C GLU A 633 47.58 -165.33 -6.73
N LEU A 634 48.18 -165.09 -5.56
CA LEU A 634 49.13 -166.01 -4.94
C LEU A 634 48.47 -167.34 -4.50
N MET A 635 47.24 -167.30 -3.97
CA MET A 635 46.47 -168.52 -3.65
C MET A 635 45.98 -169.25 -4.90
N LYS A 636 45.62 -168.53 -5.96
CA LYS A 636 45.17 -169.07 -7.24
C LYS A 636 46.28 -169.86 -7.96
N GLN A 637 47.55 -169.44 -7.85
CA GLN A 637 48.69 -170.24 -8.34
C GLN A 637 48.85 -171.56 -7.55
N LYS A 638 48.82 -171.51 -6.21
CA LYS A 638 48.97 -172.69 -5.34
C LYS A 638 47.87 -173.75 -5.58
N LEU A 639 46.65 -173.31 -5.88
CA LEU A 639 45.55 -174.21 -6.24
C LEU A 639 45.84 -175.01 -7.53
N HIS A 640 46.51 -174.39 -8.51
CA HIS A 640 46.73 -175.00 -9.81
C HIS A 640 47.87 -176.04 -9.80
N GLU A 641 48.90 -175.84 -8.98
CA GLU A 641 49.93 -176.87 -8.74
C GLU A 641 49.36 -178.10 -8.02
N ALA A 642 48.51 -177.89 -7.01
CA ALA A 642 47.85 -178.96 -6.27
C ALA A 642 46.96 -179.85 -7.17
N GLN A 643 46.23 -179.24 -8.11
CA GLN A 643 45.38 -179.97 -9.06
C GLN A 643 46.18 -180.90 -9.99
N LYS A 644 47.41 -180.52 -10.38
CA LYS A 644 48.21 -181.29 -11.34
C LYS A 644 48.79 -182.58 -10.76
N LEU A 645 49.12 -182.59 -9.46
CA LEU A 645 49.60 -183.79 -8.76
C LEU A 645 48.49 -184.83 -8.50
N SER A 646 47.21 -184.44 -8.56
CA SER A 646 46.08 -185.36 -8.36
C SER A 646 45.81 -186.30 -9.54
N SER A 647 46.43 -186.08 -10.71
CA SER A 647 46.07 -186.76 -11.97
C SER A 647 46.86 -188.04 -12.29
N MET A 648 47.65 -188.58 -11.36
CA MET A 648 48.40 -189.83 -11.56
C MET A 648 47.95 -190.99 -10.66
N ARG A 649 46.66 -191.05 -10.28
CA ARG A 649 46.12 -192.27 -9.65
C ARG A 649 44.62 -192.60 -9.80
N HIS A 650 44.05 -192.37 -10.98
CA HIS A 650 43.36 -193.41 -11.77
C HIS A 650 43.00 -192.92 -13.16
#